data_AF-A0A9E7EDS7-F1
#
_entry.id   AF-A0A9E7EDS7-F1
#
_cell.length_a   1.000
_cell.length_b   1.000
_cell.length_c   1.000
_cell.angle_alpha   90.00
_cell.angle_beta   90.00
_cell.angle_gamma   90.00
#
_symmetry.space_group_name_H-M   'P 1'
#
loop_
_entity.id
_entity.type
_entity.pdbx_description
1 polymer ?
#
loop_
_entity_poly.entity_id
_entity_poly.type
_entity_poly.pdbx_seq_one_letter_code
_entity_poly.pdbx_strand_id
1 'polypeptide(L)'
;MAITMVSFPALVFLVVASFLCTSTQAQQSSCDNSFSFFEEGIAGNVTRCRRLRTLGAELGWSYRNTTPNVTVNIVFSAVPSGAGGWVAWGLNPGSKPQMVGTRALIAFRRANGTLAMNTYNLTRDTMLGCKLQPSPIEVQVWNMQANYSEETGAITMSATLGLDPSTYNISKLKHVWQVGSSVVDQVPQKHRMRLKNFDSFEVIDLTTGRGFRDTGLMKQRVAHGVLSVFGWGILLPIGVIIKRYSRNISKYQKAWFMLHVSFQISGYTVGVTAWAIGIALMSNSRHFNTFKGHRTIGIIIFCLATLQIMALWLKPKKTNEGGKVTTDRRRKYWSVYHHLVGYTLITLSIVNIFKGFAILRPPPVWKWIYVGLLATLSCVAFGLEVAIWREREREIMAVPPVMAEGAAAAALRTVLQRVRQAAERSGRRAEGVRVVAVGKTKPVSLVRRLYDVGHRCFGENYAQEMVEKAPQLPSDIEWHFIGHLQSNKVKSLLAAVPNLDMVESLDSEKIANHLDRAVASLGRKPLKVLVQVNTSGEESKSGVEPAACVELAKHVKLGCSNLIFSGLMTIGMPDYTSTPENFRALSNCRTDVCKALGVPEEQFELSMGMSGDFEQAIEMGSTNVRIGSTIFGPREYPKKNQSQI
;
A
#
# COMPACT_ATOMS: atom_id res chain seq x y z
N MET A 1 -21.59 24.72 10.20
CA MET A 1 -20.46 24.43 9.27
C MET A 1 -20.56 23.01 8.68
N ALA A 2 -21.75 22.59 8.23
CA ALA A 2 -22.00 21.27 7.61
C ALA A 2 -22.39 21.39 6.12
N ILE A 3 -22.53 22.62 5.62
CA ILE A 3 -22.99 22.93 4.25
C ILE A 3 -21.82 23.05 3.26
N THR A 4 -20.56 23.06 3.71
CA THR A 4 -19.40 23.30 2.84
C THR A 4 -18.72 22.03 2.29
N MET A 5 -19.05 20.81 2.78
CA MET A 5 -18.39 19.58 2.29
C MET A 5 -19.11 18.88 1.13
N VAL A 6 -20.39 19.20 0.87
CA VAL A 6 -21.15 18.63 -0.25
C VAL A 6 -20.76 19.30 -1.59
N SER A 7 -20.14 20.48 -1.54
CA SER A 7 -19.73 21.26 -2.72
C SER A 7 -18.33 20.91 -3.25
N PHE A 8 -17.52 20.17 -2.49
CA PHE A 8 -16.14 19.85 -2.86
C PHE A 8 -16.03 18.95 -4.12
N PRO A 9 -16.88 17.92 -4.30
CA PRO A 9 -16.89 17.14 -5.54
C PRO A 9 -17.27 17.97 -6.77
N ALA A 10 -18.20 18.93 -6.61
CA ALA A 10 -18.63 19.82 -7.69
C ALA A 10 -17.53 20.84 -8.08
N LEU A 11 -16.78 21.34 -7.10
CA LEU A 11 -15.63 22.23 -7.33
C LEU A 11 -14.50 21.50 -8.05
N VAL A 12 -14.20 20.24 -7.66
CA VAL A 12 -13.23 19.38 -8.37
C VAL A 12 -13.70 19.11 -9.81
N PHE A 13 -15.00 18.88 -10.02
CA PHE A 13 -15.58 18.68 -11.35
C PHE A 13 -15.44 19.94 -12.24
N LEU A 14 -15.69 21.13 -11.68
CA LEU A 14 -15.52 22.42 -12.37
C LEU A 14 -14.05 22.73 -12.71
N VAL A 15 -13.12 22.40 -11.83
CA VAL A 15 -11.67 22.55 -12.08
C VAL A 15 -11.21 21.56 -13.15
N VAL A 16 -11.66 20.30 -13.12
CA VAL A 16 -11.34 19.31 -14.16
C VAL A 16 -11.96 19.71 -15.52
N ALA A 17 -13.16 20.27 -15.52
CA ALA A 17 -13.83 20.76 -16.74
C ALA A 17 -13.12 21.97 -17.36
N SER A 18 -12.58 22.90 -16.56
CA SER A 18 -11.86 24.07 -17.08
C SER A 18 -10.50 23.69 -17.71
N PHE A 19 -9.83 22.64 -17.22
CA PHE A 19 -8.58 22.15 -17.81
C PHE A 19 -8.76 21.46 -19.18
N LEU A 20 -9.95 20.93 -19.49
CA LEU A 20 -10.25 20.29 -20.78
C LEU A 20 -10.43 21.30 -21.94
N CYS A 21 -10.54 22.60 -21.65
CA CYS A 21 -10.84 23.65 -22.64
C CYS A 21 -9.64 24.47 -23.13
N THR A 22 -8.40 24.17 -22.73
CA THR A 22 -7.23 24.93 -23.21
C THR A 22 -6.71 24.34 -24.53
N SER A 23 -7.21 24.84 -25.66
CA SER A 23 -6.64 24.59 -26.99
C SER A 23 -5.55 25.62 -27.29
N THR A 24 -4.29 25.23 -27.14
CA THR A 24 -3.19 26.02 -27.70
C THR A 24 -3.18 25.85 -29.22
N GLN A 25 -3.68 26.87 -29.94
CA GLN A 25 -3.46 26.98 -31.37
C GLN A 25 -1.98 27.33 -31.59
N ALA A 26 -1.25 26.46 -32.28
CA ALA A 26 0.09 26.78 -32.73
C ALA A 26 -0.02 27.84 -33.83
N GLN A 27 0.43 29.05 -33.51
CA GLN A 27 0.42 30.21 -34.39
C GLN A 27 1.40 30.00 -35.56
N GLN A 28 1.01 30.47 -36.74
CA GLN A 28 1.79 30.40 -37.97
C GLN A 28 3.12 31.17 -37.80
N SER A 29 4.25 30.51 -38.03
CA SER A 29 5.57 31.17 -38.13
C SER A 29 5.85 31.48 -39.60
N SER A 30 6.24 32.72 -39.92
CA SER A 30 6.89 33.04 -41.19
C SER A 30 8.20 32.27 -41.31
N CYS A 31 8.60 31.88 -42.53
CA CYS A 31 9.98 31.41 -42.77
C CYS A 31 10.93 32.51 -42.31
N ASP A 32 11.86 32.18 -41.44
CA ASP A 32 12.89 33.10 -40.95
C ASP A 32 14.23 32.33 -40.90
N ASN A 33 15.34 33.04 -40.74
CA ASN A 33 16.68 32.44 -40.72
C ASN A 33 16.90 31.47 -39.54
N SER A 34 15.95 31.39 -38.61
CA SER A 34 15.98 30.45 -37.48
C SER A 34 15.66 28.99 -37.83
N PHE A 35 15.39 28.66 -39.09
CA PHE A 35 15.23 27.27 -39.54
C PHE A 35 16.57 26.70 -40.02
N SER A 36 16.87 25.47 -39.58
CA SER A 36 18.15 24.79 -39.81
C SER A 36 18.56 24.69 -41.29
N PHE A 37 17.60 24.62 -42.21
CA PHE A 37 17.88 24.48 -43.64
C PHE A 37 18.22 25.79 -44.37
N PHE A 38 18.02 26.97 -43.76
CA PHE A 38 18.50 28.25 -44.33
C PHE A 38 19.99 28.48 -44.05
N GLU A 39 20.49 28.04 -42.89
CA GLU A 39 21.93 28.07 -42.56
C GLU A 39 22.76 27.13 -43.44
N GLU A 40 22.17 26.02 -43.89
CA GLU A 40 22.86 24.99 -44.69
C GLU A 40 22.92 25.28 -46.21
N GLY A 41 22.37 26.41 -46.68
CA GLY A 41 22.39 26.80 -48.11
C GLY A 41 21.52 25.94 -49.04
N ILE A 42 20.75 24.98 -48.49
CA ILE A 42 19.87 24.06 -49.23
C ILE A 42 18.49 24.68 -49.49
N ALA A 43 18.19 25.81 -48.85
CA ALA A 43 16.87 26.43 -48.86
C ALA A 43 16.30 26.73 -50.26
N GLY A 44 17.14 26.84 -51.29
CA GLY A 44 16.70 27.00 -52.68
C GLY A 44 15.53 27.97 -52.84
N ASN A 45 14.51 27.56 -53.59
CA ASN A 45 13.29 28.34 -53.87
C ASN A 45 12.13 27.96 -52.92
N VAL A 46 12.39 27.78 -51.62
CA VAL A 46 11.35 27.51 -50.60
C VAL A 46 10.58 28.80 -50.33
N THR A 47 9.25 28.74 -50.49
CA THR A 47 8.38 29.92 -50.26
C THR A 47 7.65 29.85 -48.93
N ARG A 48 7.55 28.65 -48.34
CA ARG A 48 6.76 28.38 -47.13
C ARG A 48 7.44 27.37 -46.24
N CYS A 49 7.34 27.57 -44.93
CA CYS A 49 8.05 26.77 -43.94
C CYS A 49 7.17 26.57 -42.71
N ARG A 50 7.43 25.48 -41.99
CA ARG A 50 6.74 25.19 -40.75
C ARG A 50 7.53 24.24 -39.87
N ARG A 51 7.62 24.56 -38.58
CA ARG A 51 8.08 23.61 -37.56
C ARG A 51 6.97 22.61 -37.26
N LEU A 52 7.27 21.33 -37.42
CA LEU A 52 6.35 20.24 -37.13
C LEU A 52 6.26 20.02 -35.62
N ARG A 53 5.10 19.54 -35.16
CA ARG A 53 4.78 19.48 -33.72
C ARG A 53 5.59 18.45 -32.94
N THR A 54 6.18 17.47 -33.63
CA THR A 54 6.85 16.32 -33.00
C THR A 54 8.20 16.08 -33.62
N LEU A 55 9.07 15.42 -32.84
CA LEU A 55 10.43 15.03 -33.24
C LEU A 55 11.37 16.20 -33.60
N GLY A 56 11.00 17.45 -33.31
CA GLY A 56 11.83 18.62 -33.62
C GLY A 56 12.05 18.79 -35.12
N ALA A 57 11.13 18.27 -35.94
CA ALA A 57 11.25 18.29 -37.38
C ALA A 57 10.76 19.61 -37.97
N GLU A 58 11.37 20.02 -39.06
CA GLU A 58 11.07 21.24 -39.80
C GLU A 58 10.77 20.88 -41.25
N LEU A 59 9.76 21.53 -41.84
CA LEU A 59 9.35 21.31 -43.22
C LEU A 59 9.27 22.64 -43.96
N GLY A 60 10.10 22.80 -44.98
CA GLY A 60 10.02 23.81 -46.02
C GLY A 60 9.42 23.23 -47.31
N TRP A 61 8.64 24.02 -48.03
CA TRP A 61 8.17 23.64 -49.35
C TRP A 61 7.93 24.84 -50.28
N SER A 62 7.95 24.55 -51.57
CA SER A 62 7.35 25.38 -52.61
C SER A 62 6.66 24.49 -53.62
N TYR A 63 5.62 24.99 -54.27
CA TYR A 63 4.91 24.22 -55.28
C TYR A 63 4.67 25.06 -56.52
N ARG A 64 4.69 24.39 -57.67
CA ARG A 64 4.31 24.95 -58.96
C ARG A 64 3.20 24.07 -59.53
N ASN A 65 2.06 24.68 -59.82
CA ASN A 65 0.93 24.00 -60.41
C ASN A 65 1.05 24.08 -61.94
N THR A 66 1.49 23.00 -62.57
CA THR A 66 1.65 22.89 -64.04
C THR A 66 0.77 21.76 -64.55
N THR A 67 -0.45 22.05 -64.96
CA THR A 67 -1.38 21.02 -65.50
C THR A 67 -0.67 20.21 -66.61
N PRO A 68 -0.59 18.86 -66.50
CA PRO A 68 -1.35 17.96 -65.63
C PRO A 68 -0.73 17.61 -64.25
N ASN A 69 0.52 17.97 -63.95
CA ASN A 69 1.23 17.51 -62.75
C ASN A 69 1.59 18.66 -61.79
N VAL A 70 1.40 18.44 -60.48
CA VAL A 70 1.85 19.41 -59.49
C VAL A 70 3.28 19.08 -59.07
N THR A 71 4.20 20.02 -59.28
CA THR A 71 5.59 19.87 -58.85
C THR A 71 5.76 20.52 -57.48
N VAL A 72 6.29 19.78 -56.50
CA VAL A 72 6.52 20.26 -55.13
C VAL A 72 8.00 20.08 -54.78
N ASN A 73 8.69 21.17 -54.48
CA ASN A 73 9.99 21.12 -53.84
C ASN A 73 9.80 21.03 -52.34
N ILE A 74 10.46 20.08 -51.70
CA ILE A 74 10.42 19.89 -50.27
C ILE A 74 11.82 20.04 -49.68
N VAL A 75 11.88 20.55 -48.46
CA VAL A 75 13.07 20.53 -47.60
C VAL A 75 12.61 20.06 -46.23
N PHE A 76 13.16 18.96 -45.75
CA PHE A 76 12.84 18.39 -44.45
C PHE A 76 14.11 18.31 -43.62
N SER A 77 14.08 18.85 -42.41
CA SER A 77 15.19 18.78 -41.47
C SER A 77 14.73 18.20 -40.15
N ALA A 78 15.54 17.33 -39.55
CA ALA A 78 15.33 16.85 -38.18
C ALA A 78 16.65 16.35 -37.59
N VAL A 79 16.72 16.34 -36.26
CA VAL A 79 17.84 15.71 -35.54
C VAL A 79 17.55 14.21 -35.35
N PRO A 80 18.41 13.29 -35.83
CA PRO A 80 18.26 11.86 -35.59
C PRO A 80 18.23 11.51 -34.08
N SER A 81 17.65 10.38 -33.72
CA SER A 81 17.58 9.96 -32.30
C SER A 81 18.90 9.41 -31.74
N GLY A 82 19.96 9.36 -32.54
CA GLY A 82 21.31 8.89 -32.19
C GLY A 82 22.31 9.28 -33.28
N ALA A 83 23.61 9.29 -32.96
CA ALA A 83 24.67 9.78 -33.85
C ALA A 83 24.75 9.05 -35.21
N GLY A 84 24.41 7.75 -35.26
CA GLY A 84 24.28 6.95 -36.49
C GLY A 84 22.83 6.76 -36.94
N GLY A 85 21.96 7.70 -36.60
CA GLY A 85 20.53 7.63 -36.84
C GLY A 85 20.12 8.01 -38.26
N TRP A 86 18.81 8.04 -38.47
CA TRP A 86 18.19 8.36 -39.75
C TRP A 86 17.00 9.30 -39.54
N VAL A 87 16.66 10.05 -40.59
CA VAL A 87 15.45 10.89 -40.65
C VAL A 87 14.60 10.47 -41.84
N ALA A 88 13.28 10.56 -41.69
CA ALA A 88 12.35 10.16 -42.73
C ALA A 88 11.15 11.09 -42.82
N TRP A 89 10.70 11.31 -44.04
CA TRP A 89 9.47 12.02 -44.37
C TRP A 89 8.81 11.31 -45.55
N GLY A 90 7.48 11.26 -45.58
CA GLY A 90 6.78 10.61 -46.67
C GLY A 90 5.31 10.99 -46.78
N LEU A 91 4.72 10.57 -47.91
CA LEU A 91 3.33 10.83 -48.25
C LEU A 91 2.51 9.54 -48.19
N ASN A 92 1.29 9.62 -47.67
CA ASN A 92 0.38 8.49 -47.63
C ASN A 92 -0.80 8.70 -48.59
N PRO A 93 -0.94 7.89 -49.66
CA PRO A 93 -2.05 8.02 -50.61
C PRO A 93 -3.39 7.56 -50.01
N GLY A 94 -3.40 6.71 -48.98
CA GLY A 94 -4.61 6.12 -48.38
C GLY A 94 -5.56 7.12 -47.73
N SER A 95 -6.73 6.67 -47.27
CA SER A 95 -7.80 7.55 -46.75
C SER A 95 -7.46 8.33 -45.47
N LYS A 96 -6.41 7.92 -44.72
CA LYS A 96 -5.97 8.56 -43.48
C LYS A 96 -4.43 8.61 -43.42
N PRO A 97 -3.84 9.64 -42.79
CA PRO A 97 -2.39 9.69 -42.57
C PRO A 97 -1.96 8.60 -41.58
N GLN A 98 -1.07 7.71 -42.01
CA GLN A 98 -0.57 6.57 -41.21
C GLN A 98 0.76 6.06 -41.74
N MET A 99 1.52 5.28 -40.96
CA MET A 99 2.82 4.74 -41.39
C MET A 99 2.72 3.75 -42.57
N VAL A 100 1.80 2.79 -42.49
CA VAL A 100 1.64 1.75 -43.51
C VAL A 100 1.03 2.33 -44.78
N GLY A 101 1.62 2.02 -45.93
CA GLY A 101 1.28 2.57 -47.24
C GLY A 101 2.03 3.87 -47.59
N THR A 102 2.89 4.38 -46.70
CA THR A 102 3.62 5.64 -46.96
C THR A 102 4.72 5.43 -47.99
N ARG A 103 4.83 6.37 -48.93
CA ARG A 103 5.96 6.54 -49.85
C ARG A 103 6.96 7.49 -49.18
N ALA A 104 8.05 6.95 -48.68
CA ALA A 104 8.97 7.65 -47.79
C ALA A 104 10.31 7.93 -48.46
N LEU A 105 10.90 9.05 -48.09
CA LEU A 105 12.29 9.40 -48.28
C LEU A 105 12.98 9.24 -46.94
N ILE A 106 14.09 8.50 -46.91
CA ILE A 106 14.89 8.31 -45.71
C ILE A 106 16.32 8.72 -46.00
N ALA A 107 16.86 9.59 -45.13
CA ALA A 107 18.22 10.06 -45.19
C ALA A 107 19.00 9.64 -43.94
N PHE A 108 20.26 9.22 -44.12
CA PHE A 108 21.16 8.83 -43.03
C PHE A 108 22.63 8.96 -43.42
N ARG A 109 23.50 9.08 -42.41
CA ARG A 109 24.96 9.13 -42.59
C ARG A 109 25.54 7.71 -42.61
N ARG A 110 26.33 7.39 -43.62
CA ARG A 110 27.07 6.12 -43.73
C ARG A 110 28.32 6.14 -42.84
N ALA A 111 28.89 4.96 -42.58
CA ALA A 111 30.12 4.83 -41.80
C ALA A 111 31.33 5.57 -42.42
N ASN A 112 31.34 5.75 -43.75
CA ASN A 112 32.38 6.49 -44.47
C ASN A 112 32.16 8.02 -44.46
N GLY A 113 31.22 8.53 -43.68
CA GLY A 113 30.90 9.96 -43.57
C GLY A 113 29.96 10.50 -44.66
N THR A 114 29.75 9.77 -45.76
CA THR A 114 28.84 10.19 -46.85
C THR A 114 27.37 10.07 -46.44
N LEU A 115 26.51 10.92 -46.98
CA LEU A 115 25.07 10.83 -46.75
C LEU A 115 24.41 9.97 -47.82
N ALA A 116 23.45 9.15 -47.39
CA ALA A 116 22.59 8.35 -48.26
C ALA A 116 21.17 8.86 -48.15
N MET A 117 20.48 8.99 -49.28
CA MET A 117 19.06 9.31 -49.36
C MET A 117 18.41 8.40 -50.39
N ASN A 118 17.41 7.61 -49.96
CA ASN A 118 16.72 6.67 -50.84
C ASN A 118 15.20 6.74 -50.64
N THR A 119 14.47 6.18 -51.60
CA THR A 119 13.02 6.00 -51.57
C THR A 119 12.66 4.63 -50.97
N TYR A 120 11.55 4.61 -50.23
CA TYR A 120 11.08 3.43 -49.50
C TYR A 120 9.56 3.31 -49.56
N ASN A 121 9.07 2.10 -49.77
CA ASN A 121 7.65 1.76 -49.71
C ASN A 121 7.36 1.04 -48.38
N LEU A 122 6.67 1.72 -47.46
CA LEU A 122 6.36 1.16 -46.14
C LEU A 122 5.14 0.23 -46.20
N THR A 123 5.36 -1.08 -46.14
CA THR A 123 4.29 -2.10 -46.14
C THR A 123 3.95 -2.59 -44.73
N ARG A 124 2.90 -3.41 -44.60
CA ARG A 124 2.54 -4.06 -43.34
C ARG A 124 3.65 -4.99 -42.84
N ASP A 125 4.36 -5.64 -43.75
CA ASP A 125 5.44 -6.60 -43.43
C ASP A 125 6.65 -5.89 -42.83
N THR A 126 6.96 -4.68 -43.32
CA THR A 126 7.99 -3.82 -42.71
C THR A 126 7.66 -3.52 -41.24
N MET A 127 6.39 -3.28 -40.91
CA MET A 127 5.94 -3.03 -39.54
C MET A 127 6.09 -4.28 -38.64
N LEU A 128 5.92 -5.47 -39.23
CA LEU A 128 6.05 -6.78 -38.56
C LEU A 128 7.51 -7.22 -38.37
N GLY A 129 8.48 -6.52 -38.94
CA GLY A 129 9.90 -6.73 -38.70
C GLY A 129 10.72 -7.20 -39.91
N CYS A 130 10.12 -7.23 -41.12
CA CYS A 130 10.89 -7.46 -42.34
C CYS A 130 11.92 -6.35 -42.58
N LYS A 131 13.05 -6.68 -43.21
CA LYS A 131 14.12 -5.72 -43.51
C LYS A 131 13.62 -4.62 -44.45
N LEU A 132 13.83 -3.36 -44.08
CA LEU A 132 13.44 -2.20 -44.86
C LEU A 132 14.51 -1.87 -45.92
N GLN A 133 14.30 -2.34 -47.15
CA GLN A 133 15.21 -2.09 -48.27
C GLN A 133 14.73 -0.91 -49.13
N PRO A 134 15.65 -0.16 -49.77
CA PRO A 134 15.28 0.83 -50.78
C PRO A 134 14.39 0.21 -51.87
N SER A 135 13.34 0.93 -52.27
CA SER A 135 12.39 0.44 -53.27
C SER A 135 11.82 1.61 -54.07
N PRO A 136 11.61 1.45 -55.39
CA PRO A 136 10.89 2.44 -56.19
C PRO A 136 9.52 2.76 -55.56
N ILE A 137 9.13 4.03 -55.65
CA ILE A 137 7.82 4.51 -55.21
C ILE A 137 7.08 5.11 -56.40
N GLU A 138 5.75 5.06 -56.36
CA GLU A 138 4.87 5.60 -57.42
C GLU A 138 5.01 7.12 -57.62
N VAL A 139 5.47 7.83 -56.58
CA VAL A 139 5.72 9.27 -56.65
C VAL A 139 7.02 9.51 -57.40
N GLN A 140 6.99 10.33 -58.45
CA GLN A 140 8.21 10.72 -59.16
C GLN A 140 9.05 11.64 -58.27
N VAL A 141 10.32 11.28 -58.04
CA VAL A 141 11.25 12.04 -57.20
C VAL A 141 12.54 12.30 -57.97
N TRP A 142 12.97 13.55 -57.99
CA TRP A 142 14.25 13.97 -58.58
C TRP A 142 14.93 15.03 -57.71
N ASN A 143 16.16 15.41 -58.08
CA ASN A 143 16.99 16.38 -57.33
C ASN A 143 17.13 16.05 -55.84
N MET A 144 17.27 14.75 -55.50
CA MET A 144 17.46 14.33 -54.11
C MET A 144 18.83 14.76 -53.60
N GLN A 145 18.86 15.52 -52.51
CA GLN A 145 20.09 15.91 -51.83
C GLN A 145 19.91 15.77 -50.32
N ALA A 146 20.98 15.44 -49.62
CA ALA A 146 21.00 15.39 -48.17
C ALA A 146 22.31 15.99 -47.65
N ASN A 147 22.20 16.86 -46.64
CA ASN A 147 23.33 17.41 -45.90
C ASN A 147 23.20 17.11 -44.40
N TYR A 148 24.32 17.27 -43.71
CA TYR A 148 24.44 17.09 -42.27
C TYR A 148 25.14 18.30 -41.69
N SER A 149 24.53 18.90 -40.67
CA SER A 149 25.15 19.98 -39.90
C SER A 149 25.88 19.38 -38.71
N GLU A 150 27.21 19.55 -38.67
CA GLU A 150 28.04 19.12 -37.52
C GLU A 150 27.74 19.96 -36.27
N GLU A 151 27.25 21.20 -36.43
CA GLU A 151 26.92 22.10 -35.32
C GLU A 151 25.62 21.69 -34.60
N THR A 152 24.57 21.40 -35.36
CA THR A 152 23.25 21.07 -34.80
C THR A 152 23.00 19.56 -34.70
N GLY A 153 23.78 18.76 -35.43
CA GLY A 153 23.56 17.33 -35.61
C GLY A 153 22.32 16.99 -36.45
N ALA A 154 21.73 17.97 -37.15
CA ALA A 154 20.56 17.78 -38.00
C ALA A 154 20.93 17.14 -39.34
N ILE A 155 20.00 16.32 -39.86
CA ILE A 155 20.04 15.86 -41.25
C ILE A 155 18.94 16.62 -42.00
N THR A 156 19.34 17.37 -43.02
CA THR A 156 18.45 18.06 -43.93
C THR A 156 18.41 17.31 -45.25
N MET A 157 17.21 17.02 -45.75
CA MET A 157 16.99 16.41 -47.05
C MET A 157 16.09 17.27 -47.91
N SER A 158 16.44 17.41 -49.18
CA SER A 158 15.67 18.12 -50.18
C SER A 158 15.39 17.22 -51.37
N ALA A 159 14.21 17.40 -51.96
CA ALA A 159 13.80 16.66 -53.16
C ALA A 159 12.69 17.42 -53.89
N THR A 160 12.60 17.18 -55.20
CA THR A 160 11.47 17.62 -56.01
C THR A 160 10.55 16.43 -56.28
N LEU A 161 9.25 16.61 -56.03
CA LEU A 161 8.21 15.59 -56.15
C LEU A 161 7.25 15.96 -57.29
N GLY A 162 6.98 15.01 -58.17
CA GLY A 162 5.87 15.05 -59.13
C GLY A 162 4.64 14.38 -58.52
N LEU A 163 3.64 15.16 -58.15
CA LEU A 163 2.40 14.67 -57.55
C LEU A 163 1.29 14.60 -58.61
N ASP A 164 0.72 13.41 -58.76
CA ASP A 164 -0.52 13.20 -59.53
C ASP A 164 -1.73 13.75 -58.75
N PRO A 165 -2.45 14.76 -59.30
CA PRO A 165 -3.63 15.34 -58.66
C PRO A 165 -4.76 14.33 -58.40
N SER A 166 -4.82 13.21 -59.12
CA SER A 166 -5.82 12.15 -58.91
C SER A 166 -5.65 11.46 -57.55
N THR A 167 -4.40 11.39 -57.08
CA THR A 167 -4.01 10.65 -55.86
C THR A 167 -3.66 11.59 -54.71
N TYR A 168 -2.98 12.71 -55.00
CA TYR A 168 -2.46 13.63 -54.00
C TYR A 168 -3.10 15.02 -54.14
N ASN A 169 -3.95 15.37 -53.17
CA ASN A 169 -4.55 16.70 -53.08
C ASN A 169 -3.66 17.63 -52.26
N ILE A 170 -3.13 18.70 -52.87
CA ILE A 170 -2.22 19.65 -52.22
C ILE A 170 -2.84 20.45 -51.06
N SER A 171 -4.17 20.61 -51.04
CA SER A 171 -4.89 21.26 -49.93
C SER A 171 -5.19 20.29 -48.78
N LYS A 172 -5.02 18.98 -48.99
CA LYS A 172 -5.26 17.92 -48.01
C LYS A 172 -4.18 16.84 -48.07
N LEU A 173 -2.92 17.27 -48.09
CA LEU A 173 -1.80 16.37 -48.27
C LEU A 173 -1.52 15.61 -46.96
N LYS A 174 -1.57 14.29 -47.01
CA LYS A 174 -1.32 13.41 -45.87
C LYS A 174 0.16 13.09 -45.80
N HIS A 175 0.86 13.61 -44.80
CA HIS A 175 2.27 13.34 -44.63
C HIS A 175 2.60 12.71 -43.27
N VAL A 176 3.75 12.04 -43.21
CA VAL A 176 4.24 11.30 -42.05
C VAL A 176 5.74 11.51 -41.95
N TRP A 177 6.27 11.64 -40.74
CA TRP A 177 7.70 11.78 -40.52
C TRP A 177 8.17 10.91 -39.36
N GLN A 178 9.44 10.51 -39.37
CA GLN A 178 10.05 9.75 -38.29
C GLN A 178 11.53 10.08 -38.17
N VAL A 179 12.09 9.81 -36.99
CA VAL A 179 13.53 9.76 -36.77
C VAL A 179 13.90 8.47 -36.07
N GLY A 180 15.04 7.89 -36.44
CA GLY A 180 15.61 6.68 -35.87
C GLY A 180 16.99 6.91 -35.27
N SER A 181 17.46 5.93 -34.49
CA SER A 181 18.71 6.03 -33.74
C SER A 181 19.88 5.27 -34.36
N SER A 182 19.62 4.34 -35.28
CA SER A 182 20.65 3.49 -35.85
C SER A 182 20.31 3.01 -37.26
N VAL A 183 21.37 2.78 -38.03
CA VAL A 183 21.38 2.12 -39.34
C VAL A 183 22.39 0.97 -39.24
N VAL A 184 22.03 -0.21 -39.72
CA VAL A 184 22.91 -1.40 -39.74
C VAL A 184 22.91 -1.94 -41.16
N ASP A 185 24.09 -2.17 -41.75
CA ASP A 185 24.24 -2.64 -43.13
C ASP A 185 23.46 -1.81 -44.16
N GLN A 186 23.51 -0.48 -44.03
CA GLN A 186 22.73 0.46 -44.88
C GLN A 186 21.20 0.32 -44.73
N VAL A 187 20.71 -0.43 -43.75
CA VAL A 187 19.28 -0.62 -43.47
C VAL A 187 18.88 0.21 -42.24
N PRO A 188 17.96 1.19 -42.41
CA PRO A 188 17.40 1.94 -41.30
C PRO A 188 16.71 1.00 -40.30
N GLN A 189 17.17 1.04 -39.04
CA GLN A 189 16.59 0.19 -38.01
C GLN A 189 15.28 0.76 -37.47
N LYS A 190 14.42 -0.11 -36.96
CA LYS A 190 13.14 0.27 -36.36
C LYS A 190 13.36 1.32 -35.26
N HIS A 191 12.72 2.48 -35.42
CA HIS A 191 12.79 3.56 -34.44
C HIS A 191 12.06 3.20 -33.13
N ARG A 192 12.37 3.91 -32.05
CA ARG A 192 11.64 3.79 -30.78
C ARG A 192 10.19 4.24 -30.97
N MET A 193 9.24 3.48 -30.44
CA MET A 193 7.81 3.76 -30.54
C MET A 193 7.31 4.61 -29.36
N ARG A 194 7.68 5.90 -29.33
CA ARG A 194 7.18 6.84 -28.32
C ARG A 194 5.91 7.55 -28.82
N LEU A 195 5.19 8.22 -27.90
CA LEU A 195 3.98 8.96 -28.25
C LEU A 195 4.23 10.02 -29.33
N LYS A 196 5.38 10.72 -29.26
CA LYS A 196 5.81 11.67 -30.31
C LYS A 196 5.86 11.03 -31.69
N ASN A 197 6.39 9.80 -31.81
CA ASN A 197 6.45 9.06 -33.08
C ASN A 197 5.06 8.66 -33.59
N PHE A 198 4.17 8.21 -32.68
CA PHE A 198 2.77 7.94 -33.05
C PHE A 198 2.02 9.20 -33.45
N ASP A 199 2.52 10.37 -33.04
CA ASP A 199 1.94 11.67 -33.33
C ASP A 199 2.61 12.40 -34.49
N SER A 200 3.58 11.76 -35.17
CA SER A 200 4.32 12.31 -36.30
C SER A 200 3.60 12.13 -37.64
N PHE A 201 2.37 12.62 -37.70
CA PHE A 201 1.58 12.70 -38.92
C PHE A 201 0.58 13.87 -38.82
N GLU A 202 0.23 14.46 -39.97
CA GLU A 202 -0.87 15.42 -40.08
C GLU A 202 -1.38 15.48 -41.54
N VAL A 203 -2.50 16.16 -41.75
CA VAL A 203 -2.97 16.57 -43.07
C VAL A 203 -2.62 18.03 -43.26
N ILE A 204 -1.70 18.34 -44.17
CA ILE A 204 -1.24 19.70 -44.44
C ILE A 204 -1.88 20.25 -45.72
N ASP A 205 -2.29 21.51 -45.65
CA ASP A 205 -2.65 22.30 -46.83
C ASP A 205 -1.41 23.09 -47.28
N LEU A 206 -0.82 22.71 -48.41
CA LEU A 206 0.37 23.37 -48.94
C LEU A 206 0.09 24.82 -49.42
N THR A 207 -1.17 25.15 -49.71
CA THR A 207 -1.63 26.46 -50.20
C THR A 207 -1.93 27.45 -49.08
N THR A 208 -2.12 26.99 -47.85
CA THR A 208 -2.29 27.85 -46.66
C THR A 208 -1.22 27.63 -45.58
N GLY A 209 -0.49 26.52 -45.64
CA GLY A 209 0.46 26.06 -44.62
C GLY A 209 -0.20 25.48 -43.36
N ARG A 210 -1.53 25.42 -43.30
CA ARG A 210 -2.26 24.94 -42.13
C ARG A 210 -2.26 23.42 -42.06
N GLY A 211 -1.97 22.90 -40.87
CA GLY A 211 -2.00 21.47 -40.57
C GLY A 211 -3.24 21.13 -39.77
N PHE A 212 -4.00 20.16 -40.27
CA PHE A 212 -5.19 19.61 -39.66
C PHE A 212 -4.87 18.25 -39.05
N ARG A 213 -5.25 18.07 -37.78
CA ARG A 213 -5.18 16.79 -37.09
C ARG A 213 -6.42 16.60 -36.24
N ASP A 214 -6.87 15.35 -36.13
CA ASP A 214 -7.88 14.97 -35.14
C ASP A 214 -7.30 15.17 -33.72
N THR A 215 -7.80 16.19 -33.03
CA THR A 215 -7.42 16.50 -31.64
C THR A 215 -8.10 15.59 -30.63
N GLY A 216 -9.10 14.80 -31.05
CA GLY A 216 -9.88 13.92 -30.18
C GLY A 216 -9.01 12.92 -29.43
N LEU A 217 -8.03 12.32 -30.10
CA LEU A 217 -7.13 11.34 -29.48
C LEU A 217 -6.24 11.96 -28.38
N MET A 218 -5.75 13.18 -28.59
CA MET A 218 -4.96 13.88 -27.57
C MET A 218 -5.83 14.27 -26.38
N LYS A 219 -7.03 14.79 -26.63
CA LYS A 219 -8.03 15.11 -25.58
C LYS A 219 -8.36 13.88 -24.74
N GLN A 220 -8.57 12.72 -25.38
CA GLN A 220 -8.81 11.45 -24.68
C GLN A 220 -7.63 11.00 -23.82
N ARG A 221 -6.39 11.13 -24.31
CA ARG A 221 -5.18 10.80 -23.53
C ARG A 221 -5.04 11.69 -22.29
N VAL A 222 -5.27 12.99 -22.44
CA VAL A 222 -5.25 13.96 -21.33
C VAL A 222 -6.37 13.65 -20.34
N ALA A 223 -7.59 13.44 -20.82
CA ALA A 223 -8.74 13.09 -19.99
C ALA A 223 -8.49 11.79 -19.19
N HIS A 224 -7.97 10.74 -19.83
CA HIS A 224 -7.57 9.49 -19.16
C HIS A 224 -6.58 9.75 -18.03
N GLY A 225 -5.53 10.55 -18.29
CA GLY A 225 -4.51 10.88 -17.29
C GLY A 225 -5.06 11.67 -16.11
N VAL A 226 -5.83 12.73 -16.38
CA VAL A 226 -6.43 13.60 -15.35
C VAL A 226 -7.41 12.81 -14.48
N LEU A 227 -8.35 12.09 -15.10
CA LEU A 227 -9.33 11.27 -14.37
C LEU A 227 -8.64 10.17 -13.54
N SER A 228 -7.55 9.57 -14.04
CA SER A 228 -6.78 8.59 -13.27
C SER A 228 -6.13 9.21 -12.03
N VAL A 229 -5.58 10.42 -12.12
CA VAL A 229 -5.00 11.15 -10.99
C VAL A 229 -6.07 11.45 -9.93
N PHE A 230 -7.23 11.96 -10.33
CA PHE A 230 -8.29 12.30 -9.38
C PHE A 230 -8.98 11.07 -8.78
N GLY A 231 -9.37 10.11 -9.61
CA GLY A 231 -10.06 8.89 -9.17
C GLY A 231 -9.16 8.00 -8.33
N TRP A 232 -8.15 7.41 -8.96
CA TRP A 232 -7.27 6.43 -8.31
C TRP A 232 -6.24 7.06 -7.37
N GLY A 233 -5.71 8.23 -7.73
CA GLY A 233 -4.58 8.86 -7.05
C GLY A 233 -4.91 9.78 -5.88
N ILE A 234 -6.16 10.28 -5.76
CA ILE A 234 -6.53 11.29 -4.74
C ILE A 234 -7.76 10.87 -3.95
N LEU A 235 -8.89 10.58 -4.61
CA LEU A 235 -10.15 10.30 -3.92
C LEU A 235 -10.09 9.02 -3.08
N LEU A 236 -9.46 7.95 -3.59
CA LEU A 236 -9.29 6.71 -2.81
C LEU A 236 -8.40 6.89 -1.56
N PRO A 237 -7.19 7.50 -1.64
CA PRO A 237 -6.41 7.82 -0.45
C PRO A 237 -7.16 8.69 0.57
N ILE A 238 -7.87 9.73 0.13
CA ILE A 238 -8.67 10.58 1.02
C ILE A 238 -9.71 9.75 1.78
N GLY A 239 -10.41 8.84 1.08
CA GLY A 239 -11.34 7.93 1.73
C GLY A 239 -10.67 7.09 2.83
N VAL A 240 -9.45 6.59 2.61
CA VAL A 240 -8.70 5.82 3.62
C VAL A 240 -8.32 6.69 4.83
N ILE A 241 -7.85 7.92 4.59
CA ILE A 241 -7.52 8.90 5.64
C ILE A 241 -8.76 9.19 6.49
N ILE A 242 -9.91 9.48 5.88
CA ILE A 242 -11.18 9.73 6.60
C ILE A 242 -11.54 8.55 7.51
N LYS A 243 -11.50 7.31 7.00
CA LYS A 243 -11.85 6.12 7.80
C LYS A 243 -10.88 5.89 8.96
N ARG A 244 -9.60 6.22 8.78
CA ARG A 244 -8.58 6.05 9.83
C ARG A 244 -8.72 7.10 10.94
N TYR A 245 -8.87 8.37 10.58
CA TYR A 245 -8.74 9.47 11.54
C TYR A 245 -10.09 10.04 12.01
N SER A 246 -11.12 10.10 11.16
CA SER A 246 -12.41 10.68 11.53
C SER A 246 -13.24 9.81 12.48
N ARG A 247 -12.86 8.54 12.67
CA ARG A 247 -13.52 7.63 13.63
C ARG A 247 -13.30 8.03 15.09
N ASN A 248 -12.19 8.69 15.39
CA ASN A 248 -11.78 9.01 16.76
C ASN A 248 -12.21 10.43 17.19
N ILE A 249 -12.73 11.24 16.26
CA ILE A 249 -13.16 12.61 16.53
C ILE A 249 -14.67 12.60 16.73
N SER A 250 -15.14 12.93 17.95
CA SER A 250 -16.55 12.85 18.36
C SER A 250 -17.52 13.54 17.39
N LYS A 251 -17.11 14.69 16.84
CA LYS A 251 -17.87 15.48 15.86
C LYS A 251 -18.15 14.75 14.54
N TYR A 252 -17.27 13.85 14.12
CA TYR A 252 -17.36 13.13 12.83
C TYR A 252 -17.67 11.64 12.99
N GLN A 253 -17.79 11.14 14.23
CA GLN A 253 -18.02 9.73 14.54
C GLN A 253 -19.31 9.15 13.95
N LYS A 254 -20.35 9.98 13.72
CA LYS A 254 -21.59 9.55 13.06
C LYS A 254 -21.51 9.59 11.53
N ALA A 255 -20.61 10.42 10.97
CA ALA A 255 -20.54 10.69 9.54
C ALA A 255 -19.36 9.99 8.83
N TRP A 256 -18.33 9.54 9.54
CA TRP A 256 -17.11 8.99 8.94
C TRP A 256 -17.39 7.83 7.97
N PHE A 257 -18.36 6.98 8.29
CA PHE A 257 -18.68 5.82 7.46
C PHE A 257 -19.26 6.26 6.12
N MET A 258 -20.23 7.19 6.15
CA MET A 258 -20.81 7.74 4.93
C MET A 258 -19.76 8.49 4.11
N LEU A 259 -18.96 9.36 4.74
CA LEU A 259 -17.90 10.10 4.06
C LEU A 259 -16.87 9.17 3.42
N HIS A 260 -16.39 8.15 4.15
CA HIS A 260 -15.49 7.15 3.60
C HIS A 260 -16.10 6.48 2.36
N VAL A 261 -17.33 5.99 2.46
CA VAL A 261 -18.00 5.29 1.35
C VAL A 261 -18.23 6.22 0.17
N SER A 262 -18.65 7.47 0.38
CA SER A 262 -18.82 8.46 -0.68
C SER A 262 -17.53 8.69 -1.46
N PHE A 263 -16.41 8.94 -0.77
CA PHE A 263 -15.11 9.14 -1.44
C PHE A 263 -14.63 7.88 -2.18
N GLN A 264 -14.87 6.68 -1.63
CA GLN A 264 -14.51 5.42 -2.29
C GLN A 264 -15.35 5.17 -3.55
N ILE A 265 -16.67 5.39 -3.49
CA ILE A 265 -17.57 5.23 -4.65
C ILE A 265 -17.23 6.27 -5.72
N SER A 266 -17.07 7.55 -5.35
CA SER A 266 -16.70 8.60 -6.30
C SER A 266 -15.34 8.33 -6.94
N GLY A 267 -14.34 7.93 -6.14
CA GLY A 267 -13.02 7.54 -6.65
C GLY A 267 -13.08 6.37 -7.62
N TYR A 268 -13.87 5.35 -7.31
CA TYR A 268 -14.11 4.21 -8.19
C TYR A 268 -14.79 4.62 -9.50
N THR A 269 -15.88 5.39 -9.46
CA THR A 269 -16.61 5.83 -10.66
C THR A 269 -15.73 6.65 -11.60
N VAL A 270 -14.99 7.63 -11.07
CA VAL A 270 -14.03 8.44 -11.85
C VAL A 270 -12.92 7.54 -12.40
N GLY A 271 -12.39 6.63 -11.58
CA GLY A 271 -11.34 5.71 -11.96
C GLY A 271 -11.74 4.72 -13.06
N VAL A 272 -12.94 4.15 -12.99
CA VAL A 272 -13.50 3.26 -14.03
C VAL A 272 -13.71 4.02 -15.33
N THR A 273 -14.18 5.27 -15.25
CA THR A 273 -14.30 6.14 -16.45
C THR A 273 -12.93 6.35 -17.08
N ALA A 274 -11.91 6.65 -16.28
CA ALA A 274 -10.54 6.75 -16.77
C ALA A 274 -10.06 5.44 -17.41
N TRP A 275 -10.30 4.30 -16.77
CA TRP A 275 -9.95 2.98 -17.29
C TRP A 275 -10.66 2.68 -18.63
N ALA A 276 -11.95 2.96 -18.75
CA ALA A 276 -12.72 2.77 -19.97
C ALA A 276 -12.18 3.60 -21.13
N ILE A 277 -11.81 4.87 -20.89
CA ILE A 277 -11.12 5.70 -21.88
C ILE A 277 -9.77 5.08 -22.25
N GLY A 278 -9.02 4.54 -21.27
CA GLY A 278 -7.78 3.81 -21.51
C GLY A 278 -7.95 2.58 -22.41
N ILE A 279 -9.03 1.83 -22.26
CA ILE A 279 -9.40 0.71 -23.13
C ILE A 279 -9.83 1.20 -24.52
N ALA A 280 -10.61 2.28 -24.62
CA ALA A 280 -10.99 2.85 -25.92
C ALA A 280 -9.78 3.38 -26.70
N LEU A 281 -8.81 3.98 -26.01
CA LEU A 281 -7.51 4.34 -26.59
C LEU A 281 -6.75 3.12 -27.11
N MET A 282 -7.00 1.94 -26.56
CA MET A 282 -6.41 0.67 -26.98
C MET A 282 -7.07 0.09 -28.23
N SER A 283 -8.40 0.09 -28.32
CA SER A 283 -9.12 -0.44 -29.49
C SER A 283 -8.89 0.41 -30.74
N ASN A 284 -8.77 1.73 -30.56
CA ASN A 284 -8.57 2.67 -31.67
C ASN A 284 -7.11 2.82 -32.12
N SER A 285 -6.14 2.32 -31.36
CA SER A 285 -4.72 2.40 -31.73
C SER A 285 -4.16 1.00 -31.98
N ARG A 286 -3.65 0.74 -33.19
CA ARG A 286 -2.97 -0.53 -33.58
C ARG A 286 -1.62 -0.74 -32.85
N HIS A 287 -1.46 -0.18 -31.65
CA HIS A 287 -0.22 -0.09 -30.87
C HIS A 287 -0.27 -0.92 -29.58
N PHE A 288 -1.15 -1.93 -29.55
CA PHE A 288 -1.47 -2.85 -28.44
C PHE A 288 -0.25 -3.31 -27.62
N ASN A 289 0.91 -3.49 -28.25
CA ASN A 289 2.10 -4.05 -27.59
C ASN A 289 3.11 -3.02 -27.06
N THR A 290 2.91 -1.71 -27.23
CA THR A 290 3.95 -0.71 -26.94
C THR A 290 4.00 -0.30 -25.47
N PHE A 291 2.86 -0.23 -24.79
CA PHE A 291 2.75 0.24 -23.40
C PHE A 291 2.27 -0.85 -22.44
N LYS A 292 2.73 -2.09 -22.63
CA LYS A 292 2.29 -3.29 -21.88
C LYS A 292 2.31 -3.08 -20.37
N GLY A 293 3.38 -2.49 -19.82
CA GLY A 293 3.52 -2.32 -18.37
C GLY A 293 2.47 -1.40 -17.72
N HIS A 294 2.17 -0.24 -18.32
CA HIS A 294 1.13 0.68 -17.82
C HIS A 294 -0.26 0.06 -17.97
N ARG A 295 -0.50 -0.64 -19.09
CA ARG A 295 -1.75 -1.35 -19.34
C ARG A 295 -2.00 -2.45 -18.32
N THR A 296 -1.04 -3.35 -18.11
CA THR A 296 -1.19 -4.49 -17.21
C THR A 296 -1.48 -4.02 -15.79
N ILE A 297 -0.74 -3.02 -15.30
CA ILE A 297 -1.00 -2.45 -13.99
C ILE A 297 -2.38 -1.78 -13.94
N GLY A 298 -2.78 -1.05 -14.99
CA GLY A 298 -4.11 -0.44 -15.07
C GLY A 298 -5.27 -1.44 -15.00
N ILE A 299 -5.15 -2.60 -15.65
CA ILE A 299 -6.14 -3.69 -15.57
C ILE A 299 -6.17 -4.29 -14.16
N ILE A 300 -5.00 -4.53 -13.56
CA ILE A 300 -4.91 -5.04 -12.18
C ILE A 300 -5.58 -4.07 -11.19
N ILE A 301 -5.32 -2.76 -11.33
CA ILE A 301 -5.95 -1.71 -10.52
C ILE A 301 -7.47 -1.78 -10.65
N PHE A 302 -8.01 -1.87 -11.88
CA PHE A 302 -9.46 -2.00 -12.10
C PHE A 302 -10.02 -3.23 -11.39
N CYS A 303 -9.41 -4.42 -11.57
CA CYS A 303 -9.86 -5.64 -10.92
C CYS A 303 -9.84 -5.53 -9.39
N LEU A 304 -8.75 -5.02 -8.80
CA LEU A 304 -8.62 -4.84 -7.36
C LEU A 304 -9.60 -3.79 -6.82
N ALA A 305 -9.86 -2.71 -7.56
CA ALA A 305 -10.82 -1.69 -7.17
C ALA A 305 -12.26 -2.23 -7.17
N THR A 306 -12.63 -3.02 -8.17
CA THR A 306 -13.93 -3.68 -8.24
C THR A 306 -14.11 -4.62 -7.06
N LEU A 307 -13.10 -5.45 -6.76
CA LEU A 307 -13.07 -6.30 -5.57
C LEU A 307 -13.23 -5.46 -4.28
N GLN A 308 -12.53 -4.34 -4.18
CA GLN A 308 -12.60 -3.45 -3.01
C GLN A 308 -14.01 -2.87 -2.79
N ILE A 309 -14.74 -2.53 -3.86
CA ILE A 309 -16.14 -2.07 -3.77
C ILE A 309 -17.08 -3.23 -3.42
N MET A 310 -16.84 -4.44 -3.95
CA MET A 310 -17.62 -5.63 -3.55
C MET A 310 -17.52 -5.92 -2.05
N ALA A 311 -16.44 -5.47 -1.38
CA ALA A 311 -16.29 -5.58 0.06
C ALA A 311 -17.44 -4.90 0.84
N LEU A 312 -18.10 -3.87 0.28
CA LEU A 312 -19.27 -3.24 0.91
C LEU A 312 -20.44 -4.22 1.06
N TRP A 313 -20.70 -5.00 0.02
CA TRP A 313 -21.82 -5.95 -0.07
C TRP A 313 -21.54 -7.22 0.72
N LEU A 314 -20.28 -7.66 0.74
CA LEU A 314 -19.83 -8.85 1.44
C LEU A 314 -19.52 -8.59 2.92
N LYS A 315 -19.80 -7.39 3.44
CA LYS A 315 -19.52 -7.01 4.83
C LYS A 315 -20.42 -7.81 5.79
N PRO A 316 -19.87 -8.71 6.62
CA PRO A 316 -20.69 -9.54 7.52
C PRO A 316 -21.46 -8.66 8.53
N LYS A 317 -22.75 -8.91 8.72
CA LYS A 317 -23.55 -8.22 9.76
C LYS A 317 -23.05 -8.62 11.15
N LYS A 318 -23.21 -7.73 12.14
CA LYS A 318 -23.04 -8.12 13.54
C LYS A 318 -24.26 -8.94 13.93
N THR A 319 -24.07 -10.19 14.33
CA THR A 319 -25.12 -11.05 14.86
C THR A 319 -25.27 -10.75 16.36
N ASN A 320 -26.50 -10.41 16.76
CA ASN A 320 -26.89 -10.30 18.16
C ASN A 320 -27.70 -11.55 18.49
N GLU A 321 -27.05 -12.56 19.05
CA GLU A 321 -27.75 -13.69 19.66
C GLU A 321 -27.78 -13.47 21.17
N GLY A 322 -28.99 -13.41 21.75
CA GLY A 322 -29.18 -13.30 23.20
C GLY A 322 -28.55 -12.06 23.86
N GLY A 323 -28.43 -10.93 23.15
CA GLY A 323 -27.83 -9.71 23.69
C GLY A 323 -26.29 -9.66 23.70
N LYS A 324 -25.60 -10.71 23.23
CA LYS A 324 -24.15 -10.73 23.02
C LYS A 324 -23.81 -10.41 21.56
N VAL A 325 -22.98 -9.39 21.35
CA VAL A 325 -22.42 -9.08 20.02
C VAL A 325 -21.28 -10.07 19.74
N THR A 326 -21.53 -11.10 18.93
CA THR A 326 -20.49 -12.06 18.52
C THR A 326 -19.80 -11.60 17.23
N THR A 327 -18.47 -11.53 17.22
CA THR A 327 -17.69 -11.26 16.00
C THR A 327 -17.39 -12.55 15.26
N ASP A 328 -18.15 -12.81 14.20
CA ASP A 328 -17.95 -13.93 13.27
C ASP A 328 -16.52 -13.97 12.70
N ARG A 329 -15.89 -15.17 12.63
CA ARG A 329 -14.58 -15.40 11.98
C ARG A 329 -14.53 -14.79 10.57
N ARG A 330 -15.65 -14.81 9.83
CA ARG A 330 -15.77 -14.18 8.50
C ARG A 330 -15.45 -12.68 8.50
N ARG A 331 -15.73 -11.98 9.60
CA ARG A 331 -15.44 -10.53 9.75
C ARG A 331 -13.94 -10.24 9.82
N LYS A 332 -13.16 -11.16 10.41
CA LYS A 332 -11.70 -11.05 10.49
C LYS A 332 -11.07 -11.18 9.10
N TYR A 333 -11.45 -12.22 8.35
CA TYR A 333 -11.01 -12.42 6.97
C TYR A 333 -11.40 -11.25 6.07
N TRP A 334 -12.65 -10.78 6.17
CA TRP A 334 -13.11 -9.60 5.44
C TRP A 334 -12.25 -8.37 5.74
N SER A 335 -11.87 -8.16 7.00
CA SER A 335 -10.99 -7.06 7.39
C SER A 335 -9.60 -7.19 6.76
N VAL A 336 -8.97 -8.36 6.82
CA VAL A 336 -7.64 -8.58 6.21
C VAL A 336 -7.69 -8.31 4.72
N TYR A 337 -8.66 -8.92 4.03
CA TYR A 337 -8.93 -8.71 2.61
C TYR A 337 -9.06 -7.22 2.26
N HIS A 338 -9.95 -6.50 2.95
CA HIS A 338 -10.25 -5.10 2.66
C HIS A 338 -9.06 -4.17 2.88
N HIS A 339 -8.21 -4.43 3.88
CA HIS A 339 -7.00 -3.63 4.11
C HIS A 339 -5.91 -3.96 3.09
N LEU A 340 -5.64 -5.24 2.85
CA LEU A 340 -4.59 -5.69 1.93
C LEU A 340 -4.86 -5.19 0.50
N VAL A 341 -6.08 -5.41 0.00
CA VAL A 341 -6.49 -4.97 -1.34
C VAL A 341 -6.45 -3.44 -1.42
N GLY A 342 -6.96 -2.73 -0.41
CA GLY A 342 -6.96 -1.27 -0.36
C GLY A 342 -5.57 -0.63 -0.44
N TYR A 343 -4.60 -1.10 0.36
CA TYR A 343 -3.24 -0.54 0.33
C TYR A 343 -2.47 -0.90 -0.94
N THR A 344 -2.68 -2.12 -1.45
CA THR A 344 -2.11 -2.55 -2.73
C THR A 344 -2.61 -1.67 -3.87
N LEU A 345 -3.91 -1.36 -3.89
CA LEU A 345 -4.54 -0.50 -4.89
C LEU A 345 -3.94 0.90 -4.92
N ILE A 346 -3.75 1.53 -3.76
CA ILE A 346 -3.14 2.88 -3.66
C ILE A 346 -1.71 2.86 -4.21
N THR A 347 -0.91 1.88 -3.80
CA THR A 347 0.49 1.75 -4.22
C THR A 347 0.61 1.58 -5.73
N LEU A 348 -0.15 0.63 -6.30
CA LEU A 348 -0.16 0.39 -7.73
C LEU A 348 -0.66 1.62 -8.51
N SER A 349 -1.65 2.34 -7.98
CA SER A 349 -2.19 3.55 -8.62
C SER A 349 -1.14 4.65 -8.76
N ILE A 350 -0.38 4.92 -7.70
CA ILE A 350 0.72 5.90 -7.73
C ILE A 350 1.77 5.51 -8.78
N VAL A 351 2.23 4.25 -8.74
CA VAL A 351 3.19 3.72 -9.72
C VAL A 351 2.67 3.85 -11.15
N ASN A 352 1.40 3.53 -11.38
CA ASN A 352 0.82 3.57 -12.70
C ASN A 352 0.64 4.99 -13.24
N ILE A 353 0.32 5.96 -12.38
CA ILE A 353 0.24 7.37 -12.72
C ILE A 353 1.61 7.90 -13.16
N PHE A 354 2.69 7.59 -12.44
CA PHE A 354 4.04 7.98 -12.87
C PHE A 354 4.46 7.32 -14.19
N LYS A 355 4.07 6.07 -14.43
CA LYS A 355 4.23 5.44 -15.76
C LYS A 355 3.44 6.20 -16.83
N GLY A 356 2.21 6.64 -16.53
CA GLY A 356 1.41 7.50 -17.40
C GLY A 356 2.12 8.80 -17.76
N PHE A 357 2.71 9.49 -16.77
CA PHE A 357 3.52 10.69 -17.00
C PHE A 357 4.75 10.41 -17.87
N ALA A 358 5.42 9.27 -17.70
CA ALA A 358 6.56 8.89 -18.54
C ALA A 358 6.17 8.64 -20.01
N ILE A 359 4.93 8.18 -20.26
CA ILE A 359 4.38 7.96 -21.60
C ILE A 359 3.94 9.28 -22.24
N LEU A 360 3.11 10.06 -21.55
CA LEU A 360 2.54 11.31 -22.07
C LEU A 360 3.58 12.43 -22.17
N ARG A 361 4.56 12.44 -21.26
CA ARG A 361 5.57 13.51 -21.09
C ARG A 361 4.94 14.91 -21.10
N PRO A 362 3.98 15.20 -20.19
CA PRO A 362 3.44 16.54 -20.06
C PRO A 362 4.53 17.51 -19.57
N PRO A 363 4.27 18.83 -19.61
CA PRO A 363 5.15 19.81 -18.99
C PRO A 363 5.54 19.38 -17.56
N PRO A 364 6.82 19.55 -17.14
CA PRO A 364 7.31 19.06 -15.85
C PRO A 364 6.46 19.48 -14.64
N VAL A 365 5.83 20.65 -14.73
CA VAL A 365 4.90 21.21 -13.74
C VAL A 365 3.84 20.19 -13.30
N TRP A 366 3.27 19.40 -14.23
CA TRP A 366 2.22 18.42 -13.90
C TRP A 366 2.71 17.30 -12.97
N LYS A 367 3.94 16.82 -13.20
CA LYS A 367 4.55 15.80 -12.34
C LYS A 367 4.77 16.36 -10.94
N TRP A 368 5.26 17.59 -10.85
CA TRP A 368 5.51 18.27 -9.57
C TRP A 368 4.22 18.62 -8.82
N ILE A 369 3.16 19.03 -9.52
CA ILE A 369 1.83 19.22 -8.92
C ILE A 369 1.37 17.92 -8.23
N TYR A 370 1.44 16.79 -8.93
CA TYR A 370 1.02 15.51 -8.35
C TYR A 370 1.89 15.08 -7.16
N VAL A 371 3.22 15.26 -7.24
CA VAL A 371 4.12 15.03 -6.10
C VAL A 371 3.74 15.91 -4.91
N GLY A 372 3.45 17.19 -5.14
CA GLY A 372 2.96 18.11 -4.12
C GLY A 372 1.65 17.64 -3.48
N LEU A 373 0.70 17.14 -4.28
CA LEU A 373 -0.56 16.57 -3.75
C LEU A 373 -0.32 15.34 -2.87
N LEU A 374 0.57 14.43 -3.26
CA LEU A 374 0.93 13.27 -2.45
C LEU A 374 1.63 13.67 -1.15
N ALA A 375 2.53 14.65 -1.20
CA ALA A 375 3.20 15.21 -0.03
C ALA A 375 2.17 15.83 0.92
N THR A 376 1.23 16.63 0.41
CA THR A 376 0.15 17.23 1.21
C THR A 376 -0.72 16.17 1.88
N LEU A 377 -1.16 15.13 1.16
CA LEU A 377 -1.94 14.03 1.74
C LEU A 377 -1.16 13.30 2.84
N SER A 378 0.15 13.11 2.63
CA SER A 378 1.04 12.46 3.61
C SER A 378 1.25 13.33 4.85
N CYS A 379 1.46 14.64 4.68
CA CYS A 379 1.58 15.61 5.78
C CYS A 379 0.28 15.71 6.58
N VAL A 380 -0.89 15.74 5.92
CA VAL A 380 -2.19 15.72 6.58
C VAL A 380 -2.37 14.43 7.37
N ALA A 381 -2.07 13.27 6.79
CA ALA A 381 -2.15 11.99 7.49
C ALA A 381 -1.22 11.94 8.70
N PHE A 382 0.03 12.40 8.54
CA PHE A 382 1.00 12.48 9.63
C PHE A 382 0.54 13.45 10.73
N GLY A 383 0.10 14.65 10.37
CA GLY A 383 -0.41 15.63 11.33
C GLY A 383 -1.63 15.13 12.11
N LEU A 384 -2.56 14.42 11.45
CA LEU A 384 -3.68 13.77 12.10
C LEU A 384 -3.24 12.64 13.04
N GLU A 385 -2.25 11.84 12.64
CA GLU A 385 -1.68 10.79 13.51
C GLU A 385 -1.01 11.41 14.76
N VAL A 386 -0.27 12.51 14.60
CA VAL A 386 0.30 13.28 15.73
C VAL A 386 -0.80 13.88 16.60
N ALA A 387 -1.87 14.42 16.01
CA ALA A 387 -2.98 15.02 16.76
C ALA A 387 -3.73 13.97 17.61
N ILE A 388 -4.07 12.82 17.03
CA ILE A 388 -4.68 11.70 17.77
C ILE A 388 -3.73 11.21 18.85
N TRP A 389 -2.42 11.12 18.56
CA TRP A 389 -1.44 10.74 19.56
C TRP A 389 -1.40 11.74 20.74
N ARG A 390 -1.39 13.05 20.47
CA ARG A 390 -1.43 14.11 21.50
C ARG A 390 -2.74 14.15 22.26
N GLU A 391 -3.87 13.88 21.63
CA GLU A 391 -5.17 13.79 22.30
C GLU A 391 -5.19 12.59 23.25
N ARG A 392 -4.68 11.44 22.82
CA ARG A 392 -4.51 10.27 23.67
C ARG A 392 -3.52 10.51 24.81
N GLU A 393 -2.42 11.23 24.56
CA GLU A 393 -1.45 11.62 25.58
C GLU A 393 -2.06 12.62 26.57
N ARG A 394 -2.85 13.59 26.10
CA ARG A 394 -3.62 14.50 26.98
C ARG A 394 -4.67 13.77 27.78
N GLU A 395 -5.40 12.81 27.22
CA GLU A 395 -6.32 11.96 27.98
C GLU A 395 -5.58 11.16 29.05
N ILE A 396 -4.37 10.66 28.74
CA ILE A 396 -3.52 9.95 29.70
C ILE A 396 -3.03 10.90 30.82
N MET A 397 -2.58 12.11 30.47
CA MET A 397 -2.07 13.10 31.43
C MET A 397 -3.17 13.84 32.20
N ALA A 398 -4.39 13.89 31.68
CA ALA A 398 -5.53 14.57 32.27
C ALA A 398 -6.29 13.71 33.30
N VAL A 399 -5.94 12.44 33.47
CA VAL A 399 -6.41 11.67 34.63
C VAL A 399 -5.50 12.02 35.81
N PRO A 400 -6.00 12.72 36.85
CA PRO A 400 -5.21 12.97 38.05
C PRO A 400 -4.80 11.63 38.66
N PRO A 401 -3.53 11.42 39.06
CA PRO A 401 -3.07 10.15 39.64
C PRO A 401 -3.95 9.71 40.82
N VAL A 402 -4.42 10.66 41.63
CA VAL A 402 -5.35 10.44 42.76
C VAL A 402 -6.71 9.87 42.31
N MET A 403 -7.24 10.31 41.16
CA MET A 403 -8.50 9.78 40.63
C MET A 403 -8.35 8.39 39.99
N ALA A 404 -7.23 8.13 39.29
CA ALA A 404 -6.91 6.80 38.76
C ALA A 404 -6.71 5.78 39.89
N GLU A 405 -6.01 6.19 40.95
CA GLU A 405 -5.77 5.40 42.17
C GLU A 405 -7.06 5.11 42.92
N GLY A 406 -7.95 6.10 43.06
CA GLY A 406 -9.28 5.92 43.65
C GLY A 406 -10.16 4.95 42.84
N ALA A 407 -10.13 5.06 41.51
CA ALA A 407 -10.89 4.18 40.62
C ALA A 407 -10.38 2.73 40.65
N ALA A 408 -9.06 2.50 40.68
CA ALA A 408 -8.49 1.15 40.74
C ALA A 408 -8.80 0.44 42.07
N ALA A 409 -8.75 1.16 43.18
CA ALA A 409 -9.15 0.64 44.49
C ALA A 409 -10.65 0.28 44.53
N ALA A 410 -11.52 1.12 43.96
CA ALA A 410 -12.95 0.83 43.84
C ALA A 410 -13.21 -0.39 42.95
N ALA A 411 -12.51 -0.47 41.81
CA ALA A 411 -12.62 -1.58 40.88
C ALA A 411 -12.16 -2.91 41.50
N LEU A 412 -11.08 -2.91 42.29
CA LEU A 412 -10.66 -4.09 43.04
C LEU A 412 -11.76 -4.57 44.01
N ARG A 413 -12.39 -3.65 44.75
CA ARG A 413 -13.51 -4.02 45.66
C ARG A 413 -14.67 -4.66 44.89
N THR A 414 -15.05 -4.10 43.75
CA THR A 414 -16.08 -4.67 42.87
C THR A 414 -15.68 -6.06 42.36
N VAL A 415 -14.42 -6.25 41.98
CA VAL A 415 -13.91 -7.56 41.56
C VAL A 415 -13.98 -8.58 42.70
N LEU A 416 -13.52 -8.23 43.90
CA LEU A 416 -13.60 -9.10 45.07
C LEU A 416 -15.04 -9.49 45.41
N GLN A 417 -15.99 -8.56 45.28
CA GLN A 417 -17.42 -8.84 45.45
C GLN A 417 -17.94 -9.82 44.39
N ARG A 418 -17.57 -9.64 43.12
CA ARG A 418 -17.97 -10.55 42.03
C ARG A 418 -17.38 -11.94 42.20
N VAL A 419 -16.14 -12.04 42.67
CA VAL A 419 -15.48 -13.31 43.02
C VAL A 419 -16.23 -14.01 44.14
N ARG A 420 -16.59 -13.28 45.22
CA ARG A 420 -17.40 -13.83 46.32
C ARG A 420 -18.73 -14.37 45.83
N GLN A 421 -19.45 -13.59 45.01
CA GLN A 421 -20.73 -14.03 44.45
C GLN A 421 -20.59 -15.28 43.56
N ALA A 422 -19.53 -15.35 42.74
CA ALA A 422 -19.27 -16.52 41.91
C ALA A 422 -18.94 -17.76 42.75
N ALA A 423 -18.14 -17.61 43.81
CA ALA A 423 -17.83 -18.69 44.73
C ALA A 423 -19.10 -19.19 45.44
N GLU A 424 -19.92 -18.29 45.98
CA GLU A 424 -21.19 -18.62 46.65
C GLU A 424 -22.16 -19.36 45.70
N ARG A 425 -22.29 -18.93 44.44
CA ARG A 425 -23.12 -19.63 43.43
C ARG A 425 -22.66 -21.07 43.17
N SER A 426 -21.37 -21.34 43.33
CA SER A 426 -20.79 -22.68 43.18
C SER A 426 -20.75 -23.49 44.47
N GLY A 427 -21.37 -23.01 45.55
CA GLY A 427 -21.35 -23.67 46.87
C GLY A 427 -19.99 -23.61 47.58
N ARG A 428 -19.08 -22.73 47.14
CA ARG A 428 -17.72 -22.58 47.67
C ARG A 428 -17.59 -21.34 48.53
N ARG A 429 -16.63 -21.37 49.46
CA ARG A 429 -16.21 -20.21 50.25
C ARG A 429 -15.35 -19.28 49.40
N ALA A 430 -15.56 -17.97 49.52
CA ALA A 430 -14.83 -16.95 48.76
C ALA A 430 -13.33 -16.95 49.08
N GLU A 431 -12.97 -17.30 50.31
CA GLU A 431 -11.58 -17.45 50.78
C GLU A 431 -10.82 -18.56 50.03
N GLY A 432 -11.54 -19.49 49.39
CA GLY A 432 -10.98 -20.53 48.53
C GLY A 432 -10.63 -20.05 47.11
N VAL A 433 -10.77 -18.76 46.80
CA VAL A 433 -10.40 -18.16 45.50
C VAL A 433 -9.49 -16.96 45.71
N ARG A 434 -8.22 -17.10 45.29
CA ARG A 434 -7.24 -16.02 45.27
C ARG A 434 -7.44 -15.13 44.04
N VAL A 435 -7.54 -13.83 44.26
CA VAL A 435 -7.47 -12.83 43.19
C VAL A 435 -6.02 -12.39 43.02
N VAL A 436 -5.46 -12.61 41.84
CA VAL A 436 -4.13 -12.12 41.47
C VAL A 436 -4.31 -10.84 40.65
N ALA A 437 -4.01 -9.69 41.24
CA ALA A 437 -4.08 -8.41 40.53
C ALA A 437 -2.91 -8.28 39.55
N VAL A 438 -3.21 -8.32 38.24
CA VAL A 438 -2.18 -8.33 37.19
C VAL A 438 -1.74 -6.90 36.85
N GLY A 439 -0.61 -6.49 37.42
CA GLY A 439 -0.06 -5.12 37.38
C GLY A 439 0.84 -4.82 36.18
N LYS A 440 0.94 -5.73 35.20
CA LYS A 440 1.81 -5.54 34.03
C LYS A 440 1.50 -4.25 33.29
N THR A 441 2.56 -3.58 32.84
CA THR A 441 2.52 -2.26 32.19
C THR A 441 1.85 -1.15 33.02
N LYS A 442 1.71 -1.31 34.34
CA LYS A 442 1.12 -0.31 35.25
C LYS A 442 2.16 0.27 36.21
N PRO A 443 2.08 1.57 36.54
CA PRO A 443 3.03 2.21 37.44
C PRO A 443 3.01 1.60 38.84
N VAL A 444 4.15 1.69 39.54
CA VAL A 444 4.32 1.24 40.93
C VAL A 444 3.29 1.87 41.87
N SER A 445 2.90 3.13 41.63
CA SER A 445 1.90 3.84 42.46
C SER A 445 0.54 3.15 42.49
N LEU A 446 0.07 2.59 41.38
CA LEU A 446 -1.19 1.84 41.35
C LEU A 446 -1.08 0.52 42.12
N VAL A 447 0.07 -0.16 42.04
CA VAL A 447 0.31 -1.39 42.82
C VAL A 447 0.34 -1.05 44.31
N ARG A 448 1.06 0.01 44.70
CA ARG A 448 1.08 0.52 46.09
C ARG A 448 -0.33 0.88 46.57
N ARG A 449 -1.15 1.53 45.75
CA ARG A 449 -2.52 1.88 46.14
C ARG A 449 -3.38 0.66 46.46
N LEU A 450 -3.30 -0.38 45.63
CA LEU A 450 -4.02 -1.63 45.88
C LEU A 450 -3.50 -2.34 47.14
N TYR A 451 -2.19 -2.25 47.37
CA TYR A 451 -1.58 -2.72 48.61
C TYR A 451 -2.13 -1.99 49.84
N ASP A 452 -2.25 -0.66 49.77
CA ASP A 452 -2.73 0.19 50.87
C ASP A 452 -4.19 -0.11 51.25
N VAL A 453 -4.99 -0.62 50.30
CA VAL A 453 -6.37 -1.08 50.58
C VAL A 453 -6.44 -2.56 51.01
N GLY A 454 -5.29 -3.18 51.31
CA GLY A 454 -5.19 -4.51 51.89
C GLY A 454 -4.91 -5.65 50.91
N HIS A 455 -4.72 -5.38 49.62
CA HIS A 455 -4.39 -6.44 48.65
C HIS A 455 -2.94 -6.89 48.80
N ARG A 456 -2.66 -8.17 48.59
CA ARG A 456 -1.30 -8.73 48.74
C ARG A 456 -0.81 -9.55 47.55
N CYS A 457 -1.69 -10.17 46.78
CA CYS A 457 -1.30 -11.06 45.67
C CYS A 457 -1.23 -10.31 44.33
N PHE A 458 -0.04 -10.10 43.78
CA PHE A 458 0.16 -9.36 42.53
C PHE A 458 0.84 -10.19 41.46
N GLY A 459 0.35 -10.07 40.22
CA GLY A 459 0.86 -10.82 39.07
C GLY A 459 1.65 -9.94 38.10
N GLU A 460 2.82 -10.40 37.66
CA GLU A 460 3.61 -9.76 36.60
C GLU A 460 3.97 -10.72 35.47
N ASN A 461 4.04 -10.19 34.25
CA ASN A 461 4.35 -10.97 33.04
C ASN A 461 5.81 -10.83 32.60
N TYR A 462 6.49 -9.74 32.94
CA TYR A 462 7.83 -9.44 32.46
C TYR A 462 8.81 -9.44 33.64
N ALA A 463 9.82 -10.31 33.58
CA ALA A 463 10.76 -10.49 34.69
C ALA A 463 11.46 -9.17 35.05
N GLN A 464 11.85 -8.38 34.04
CA GLN A 464 12.48 -7.09 34.25
C GLN A 464 11.55 -6.10 34.97
N GLU A 465 10.28 -6.01 34.58
CA GLU A 465 9.30 -5.13 35.22
C GLU A 465 9.10 -5.52 36.69
N MET A 466 9.00 -6.82 37.00
CA MET A 466 8.89 -7.30 38.38
C MET A 466 10.15 -6.96 39.22
N VAL A 467 11.34 -7.15 38.65
CA VAL A 467 12.63 -6.83 39.30
C VAL A 467 12.76 -5.33 39.58
N GLU A 468 12.22 -4.47 38.72
CA GLU A 468 12.22 -3.02 38.92
C GLU A 468 11.18 -2.58 39.97
N LYS A 469 10.00 -3.22 40.01
CA LYS A 469 8.90 -2.85 40.90
C LYS A 469 9.04 -3.39 42.32
N ALA A 470 9.42 -4.66 42.47
CA ALA A 470 9.37 -5.35 43.75
C ALA A 470 10.17 -4.64 44.88
N PRO A 471 11.39 -4.12 44.64
CA PRO A 471 12.14 -3.40 45.67
C PRO A 471 11.52 -2.08 46.14
N GLN A 472 10.60 -1.50 45.34
CA GLN A 472 9.94 -0.23 45.66
C GLN A 472 8.67 -0.40 46.51
N LEU A 473 8.21 -1.64 46.67
CA LEU A 473 6.95 -2.00 47.29
C LEU A 473 7.19 -2.81 48.58
N PRO A 474 6.19 -2.89 49.49
CA PRO A 474 6.33 -3.60 50.74
C PRO A 474 6.66 -5.09 50.57
N SER A 475 7.47 -5.63 51.48
CA SER A 475 8.05 -6.97 51.38
C SER A 475 7.07 -8.12 51.65
N ASP A 476 5.89 -7.84 52.20
CA ASP A 476 4.81 -8.79 52.46
C ASP A 476 3.87 -8.97 51.25
N ILE A 477 4.16 -8.32 50.12
CA ILE A 477 3.51 -8.65 48.84
C ILE A 477 3.87 -10.08 48.42
N GLU A 478 2.86 -10.82 47.97
CA GLU A 478 2.98 -12.13 47.37
C GLU A 478 3.05 -11.98 45.84
N TRP A 479 4.27 -11.98 45.29
CA TRP A 479 4.45 -11.85 43.85
C TRP A 479 4.25 -13.19 43.13
N HIS A 480 3.46 -13.15 42.07
CA HIS A 480 3.22 -14.25 41.15
C HIS A 480 3.81 -13.92 39.77
N PHE A 481 4.74 -14.73 39.29
CA PHE A 481 5.23 -14.61 37.92
C PHE A 481 4.36 -15.43 36.97
N ILE A 482 3.65 -14.78 36.06
CA ILE A 482 2.61 -15.38 35.21
C ILE A 482 2.88 -15.24 33.71
N GLY A 483 4.06 -14.73 33.33
CA GLY A 483 4.52 -14.64 31.95
C GLY A 483 5.47 -15.78 31.57
N HIS A 484 5.82 -15.93 30.30
CA HIS A 484 6.75 -16.98 29.88
C HIS A 484 8.16 -16.73 30.45
N LEU A 485 8.69 -17.69 31.22
CA LEU A 485 9.97 -17.57 31.91
C LEU A 485 11.11 -18.12 31.08
N GLN A 486 12.08 -17.28 30.73
CA GLN A 486 13.28 -17.70 30.03
C GLN A 486 14.35 -18.19 31.02
N SER A 487 15.06 -19.29 30.69
CA SER A 487 16.04 -19.93 31.59
C SER A 487 17.12 -18.97 32.09
N ASN A 488 17.58 -18.04 31.25
CA ASN A 488 18.60 -17.04 31.58
C ASN A 488 18.11 -15.92 32.52
N LYS A 489 16.80 -15.78 32.72
CA LYS A 489 16.20 -14.75 33.61
C LYS A 489 15.84 -15.31 34.99
N VAL A 490 15.89 -16.63 35.18
CA VAL A 490 15.52 -17.31 36.43
C VAL A 490 16.33 -16.79 37.61
N LYS A 491 17.67 -16.86 37.54
CA LYS A 491 18.55 -16.48 38.67
C LYS A 491 18.41 -15.00 39.01
N SER A 492 18.32 -14.12 38.01
CA SER A 492 18.14 -12.67 38.24
C SER A 492 16.81 -12.34 38.89
N LEU A 493 15.73 -13.01 38.45
CA LEU A 493 14.39 -12.80 39.01
C LEU A 493 14.35 -13.23 40.49
N LEU A 494 14.85 -14.44 40.78
CA LEU A 494 14.87 -14.98 42.14
C LEU A 494 15.81 -14.21 43.07
N ALA A 495 16.92 -13.67 42.57
CA ALA A 495 17.83 -12.88 43.41
C ALA A 495 17.23 -11.51 43.77
N ALA A 496 16.56 -10.85 42.84
CA ALA A 496 16.06 -9.49 43.03
C ALA A 496 14.66 -9.42 43.69
N VAL A 497 13.88 -10.50 43.66
CA VAL A 497 12.52 -10.54 44.21
C VAL A 497 12.45 -11.56 45.37
N PRO A 498 12.90 -11.21 46.59
CA PRO A 498 12.92 -12.10 47.76
C PRO A 498 11.54 -12.70 48.08
N ASN A 499 10.48 -11.92 47.87
CA ASN A 499 9.08 -12.28 48.12
C ASN A 499 8.33 -12.78 46.87
N LEU A 500 9.04 -13.38 45.90
CA LEU A 500 8.39 -14.19 44.86
C LEU A 500 7.79 -15.44 45.48
N ASP A 501 6.46 -15.47 45.60
CA ASP A 501 5.72 -16.58 46.22
C ASP A 501 5.49 -17.71 45.22
N MET A 502 5.17 -17.38 43.96
CA MET A 502 4.76 -18.37 42.96
C MET A 502 5.23 -18.07 41.53
N VAL A 503 5.59 -19.10 40.76
CA VAL A 503 5.76 -19.07 39.30
C VAL A 503 4.68 -19.93 38.66
N GLU A 504 3.77 -19.34 37.91
CA GLU A 504 2.60 -20.05 37.37
C GLU A 504 2.78 -20.55 35.93
N SER A 505 3.91 -20.24 35.31
CA SER A 505 4.15 -20.40 33.87
C SER A 505 5.15 -21.50 33.52
N LEU A 506 5.28 -22.52 34.37
CA LEU A 506 6.23 -23.61 34.16
C LEU A 506 5.74 -24.51 33.03
N ASP A 507 6.45 -24.53 31.91
CA ASP A 507 6.04 -25.25 30.69
C ASP A 507 7.06 -26.31 30.23
N SER A 508 8.13 -26.55 30.99
CA SER A 508 9.16 -27.53 30.63
C SER A 508 10.02 -27.96 31.82
N GLU A 509 10.53 -29.20 31.76
CA GLU A 509 11.49 -29.72 32.75
C GLU A 509 12.77 -28.88 32.79
N LYS A 510 13.18 -28.34 31.64
CA LYS A 510 14.35 -27.45 31.56
C LYS A 510 14.18 -26.25 32.47
N ILE A 511 13.04 -25.58 32.45
CA ILE A 511 12.77 -24.43 33.32
C ILE A 511 12.63 -24.86 34.78
N ALA A 512 11.95 -25.98 35.05
CA ALA A 512 11.87 -26.56 36.41
C ALA A 512 13.26 -26.78 37.03
N ASN A 513 14.15 -27.45 36.30
CA ASN A 513 15.51 -27.74 36.76
C ASN A 513 16.35 -26.47 36.96
N HIS A 514 16.12 -25.43 36.17
CA HIS A 514 16.80 -24.14 36.37
C HIS A 514 16.26 -23.39 37.59
N LEU A 515 14.95 -23.42 37.82
CA LEU A 515 14.32 -22.84 39.01
C LEU A 515 14.83 -23.55 40.28
N ASP A 516 14.80 -24.89 40.30
CA ASP A 516 15.25 -25.69 41.45
C ASP A 516 16.70 -25.36 41.85
N ARG A 517 17.64 -25.44 40.89
CA ARG A 517 19.04 -25.08 41.12
C ARG A 517 19.22 -23.63 41.57
N ALA A 518 18.45 -22.71 41.01
CA ALA A 518 18.57 -21.30 41.36
C ALA A 518 18.06 -21.04 42.79
N VAL A 519 16.93 -21.63 43.20
CA VAL A 519 16.40 -21.55 44.58
C VAL A 519 17.42 -22.10 45.56
N ALA A 520 18.00 -23.28 45.28
CA ALA A 520 19.05 -23.87 46.11
C ALA A 520 20.28 -22.96 46.21
N SER A 521 20.79 -22.47 45.08
CA SER A 521 22.02 -21.65 45.03
C SER A 521 21.89 -20.30 45.75
N LEU A 522 20.65 -19.78 45.88
CA LEU A 522 20.36 -18.52 46.54
C LEU A 522 19.95 -18.71 48.01
N GLY A 523 19.87 -19.95 48.51
CA GLY A 523 19.43 -20.25 49.87
C GLY A 523 17.99 -19.80 50.16
N ARG A 524 17.12 -19.77 49.14
CA ARG A 524 15.73 -19.34 49.27
C ARG A 524 14.85 -20.45 49.85
N LYS A 525 13.75 -20.06 50.48
CA LYS A 525 12.67 -21.01 50.81
C LYS A 525 12.14 -21.67 49.52
N PRO A 526 11.65 -22.92 49.59
CA PRO A 526 11.09 -23.60 48.42
C PRO A 526 10.02 -22.77 47.71
N LEU A 527 10.11 -22.69 46.38
CA LEU A 527 9.27 -21.83 45.56
C LEU A 527 8.04 -22.59 45.05
N LYS A 528 6.85 -22.01 45.19
CA LYS A 528 5.62 -22.60 44.63
C LYS A 528 5.62 -22.47 43.11
N VAL A 529 5.22 -23.54 42.42
CA VAL A 529 5.13 -23.56 40.97
C VAL A 529 3.83 -24.18 40.50
N LEU A 530 3.25 -23.62 39.44
CA LEU A 530 2.17 -24.23 38.69
C LEU A 530 2.67 -24.62 37.29
N VAL A 531 2.24 -25.78 36.81
CA VAL A 531 2.50 -26.22 35.44
C VAL A 531 1.48 -25.58 34.51
N GLN A 532 1.96 -24.88 33.49
CA GLN A 532 1.12 -24.25 32.48
C GLN A 532 0.73 -25.26 31.41
N VAL A 533 -0.58 -25.48 31.23
CA VAL A 533 -1.16 -26.40 30.24
C VAL A 533 -1.80 -25.60 29.11
N ASN A 534 -1.53 -26.00 27.86
CA ASN A 534 -2.17 -25.45 26.68
C ASN A 534 -3.56 -26.07 26.47
N THR A 535 -4.61 -25.47 27.02
CA THR A 535 -5.99 -25.97 26.87
C THR A 535 -6.69 -25.46 25.60
N SER A 536 -6.00 -24.73 24.72
CA SER A 536 -6.59 -24.08 23.53
C SER A 536 -6.64 -24.96 22.28
N GLY A 537 -5.78 -25.98 22.20
CA GLY A 537 -5.62 -26.83 21.03
C GLY A 537 -4.86 -26.20 19.86
N GLU A 538 -4.32 -24.98 20.02
CA GLU A 538 -3.43 -24.36 19.03
C GLU A 538 -1.96 -24.68 19.36
N GLU A 539 -1.24 -25.36 18.46
CA GLU A 539 0.20 -25.72 18.63
C GLU A 539 1.12 -24.51 18.86
N SER A 540 0.70 -23.32 18.43
CA SER A 540 1.50 -22.09 18.53
C SER A 540 1.53 -21.46 19.93
N LYS A 541 0.97 -22.11 20.96
CA LYS A 541 0.78 -21.52 22.29
C LYS A 541 1.73 -22.08 23.34
N SER A 542 1.99 -21.25 24.35
CA SER A 542 2.83 -21.60 25.49
C SER A 542 2.09 -22.52 26.46
N GLY A 543 2.83 -23.42 27.09
CA GLY A 543 2.31 -24.47 27.98
C GLY A 543 2.53 -25.85 27.37
N VAL A 544 2.51 -26.87 28.23
CA VAL A 544 2.55 -28.26 27.79
C VAL A 544 1.21 -28.70 27.24
N GLU A 545 1.23 -29.62 26.28
CA GLU A 545 0.02 -30.30 25.85
C GLU A 545 -0.62 -31.07 27.03
N PRO A 546 -1.96 -31.17 27.11
CA PRO A 546 -2.65 -31.88 28.18
C PRO A 546 -2.08 -33.29 28.45
N ALA A 547 -1.72 -34.02 27.39
CA ALA A 547 -1.14 -35.36 27.49
C ALA A 547 0.25 -35.40 28.16
N ALA A 548 1.02 -34.32 28.08
CA ALA A 548 2.36 -34.22 28.69
C ALA A 548 2.34 -33.62 30.10
N CYS A 549 1.18 -33.17 30.58
CA CYS A 549 1.02 -32.52 31.88
C CYS A 549 1.45 -33.41 33.05
N VAL A 550 1.05 -34.69 33.03
CA VAL A 550 1.31 -35.66 34.11
C VAL A 550 2.80 -35.87 34.33
N GLU A 551 3.56 -36.07 33.25
CA GLU A 551 4.99 -36.34 33.34
C GLU A 551 5.77 -35.12 33.84
N LEU A 552 5.43 -33.91 33.38
CA LEU A 552 6.04 -32.69 33.89
C LEU A 552 5.69 -32.45 35.37
N ALA A 553 4.45 -32.70 35.79
CA ALA A 553 4.04 -32.58 37.18
C ALA A 553 4.80 -33.56 38.10
N LYS A 554 4.97 -34.82 37.66
CA LYS A 554 5.81 -35.81 38.37
C LYS A 554 7.25 -35.35 38.48
N HIS A 555 7.83 -34.86 37.39
CA HIS A 555 9.20 -34.35 37.37
C HIS A 555 9.40 -33.24 38.40
N VAL A 556 8.48 -32.28 38.47
CA VAL A 556 8.55 -31.20 39.46
C VAL A 556 8.37 -31.75 40.89
N LYS A 557 7.34 -32.57 41.13
CA LYS A 557 7.00 -33.05 42.47
C LYS A 557 8.05 -33.99 43.07
N LEU A 558 8.66 -34.84 42.25
CA LEU A 558 9.59 -35.90 42.69
C LEU A 558 11.06 -35.52 42.48
N GLY A 559 11.36 -34.73 41.44
CA GLY A 559 12.73 -34.42 41.02
C GLY A 559 13.25 -33.04 41.43
N CYS A 560 12.40 -32.12 41.89
CA CYS A 560 12.81 -30.74 42.25
C CYS A 560 12.56 -30.47 43.75
N SER A 561 13.53 -30.78 44.60
CA SER A 561 13.39 -30.67 46.07
C SER A 561 13.21 -29.24 46.59
N ASN A 562 13.60 -28.23 45.80
CA ASN A 562 13.50 -26.81 46.16
C ASN A 562 12.26 -26.14 45.54
N LEU A 563 11.41 -26.90 44.85
CA LEU A 563 10.14 -26.44 44.31
C LEU A 563 8.98 -27.13 45.02
N ILE A 564 7.89 -26.38 45.22
CA ILE A 564 6.62 -26.92 45.70
C ILE A 564 5.69 -26.96 44.51
N PHE A 565 5.39 -28.15 44.00
CA PHE A 565 4.34 -28.31 43.00
C PHE A 565 2.98 -27.97 43.65
N SER A 566 2.39 -26.86 43.22
CA SER A 566 1.17 -26.30 43.80
C SER A 566 -0.07 -26.49 42.92
N GLY A 567 0.08 -26.94 41.68
CA GLY A 567 -1.05 -27.22 40.79
C GLY A 567 -0.83 -26.80 39.34
N LEU A 568 -1.91 -26.42 38.65
CA LEU A 568 -1.92 -26.20 37.20
C LEU A 568 -2.42 -24.80 36.84
N MET A 569 -1.98 -24.30 35.68
CA MET A 569 -2.37 -23.00 35.12
C MET A 569 -2.77 -23.15 33.66
N THR A 570 -3.80 -22.42 33.21
CA THR A 570 -4.04 -22.19 31.77
C THR A 570 -4.32 -20.74 31.48
N ILE A 571 -3.85 -20.28 30.33
CA ILE A 571 -4.23 -18.98 29.75
C ILE A 571 -5.64 -19.07 29.12
N GLY A 572 -6.11 -20.26 28.72
CA GLY A 572 -7.34 -20.42 27.95
C GLY A 572 -7.22 -19.84 26.54
N MET A 573 -8.30 -19.26 26.02
CA MET A 573 -8.30 -18.63 24.69
C MET A 573 -7.74 -17.20 24.75
N PRO A 574 -6.83 -16.79 23.85
CA PRO A 574 -6.11 -15.51 23.93
C PRO A 574 -6.98 -14.27 23.71
N ASP A 575 -8.16 -14.42 23.11
CA ASP A 575 -9.15 -13.37 22.90
C ASP A 575 -10.20 -13.29 24.02
N TYR A 576 -9.97 -13.98 25.15
CA TYR A 576 -10.87 -14.04 26.30
C TYR A 576 -12.22 -14.69 25.98
N THR A 577 -12.26 -15.55 24.96
CA THR A 577 -13.43 -16.35 24.60
C THR A 577 -13.34 -17.78 25.11
N SER A 578 -12.61 -17.99 26.22
CA SER A 578 -12.48 -19.32 26.82
C SER A 578 -13.87 -19.90 27.03
N THR A 579 -14.06 -21.13 26.57
CA THR A 579 -15.30 -21.86 26.74
C THR A 579 -15.18 -22.76 27.98
N PRO A 580 -16.31 -23.25 28.53
CA PRO A 580 -16.28 -24.22 29.64
C PRO A 580 -15.38 -25.43 29.36
N GLU A 581 -15.22 -25.83 28.10
CA GLU A 581 -14.35 -26.92 27.67
C GLU A 581 -12.88 -26.67 28.00
N ASN A 582 -12.40 -25.42 27.90
CA ASN A 582 -11.02 -25.09 28.26
C ASN A 582 -10.77 -25.28 29.76
N PHE A 583 -11.73 -24.88 30.60
CA PHE A 583 -11.64 -25.05 32.06
C PHE A 583 -11.77 -26.52 32.44
N ARG A 584 -12.70 -27.28 31.82
CA ARG A 584 -12.80 -28.74 32.01
C ARG A 584 -11.51 -29.45 31.63
N ALA A 585 -10.86 -29.06 30.53
CA ALA A 585 -9.60 -29.65 30.11
C ALA A 585 -8.51 -29.50 31.20
N LEU A 586 -8.41 -28.31 31.83
CA LEU A 586 -7.47 -28.12 32.93
C LEU A 586 -7.85 -28.94 34.17
N SER A 587 -9.14 -28.98 34.53
CA SER A 587 -9.62 -29.79 35.65
C SER A 587 -9.35 -31.28 35.44
N ASN A 588 -9.57 -31.81 34.23
CA ASN A 588 -9.24 -33.19 33.89
C ASN A 588 -7.73 -33.46 34.01
N CYS A 589 -6.89 -32.53 33.55
CA CYS A 589 -5.44 -32.64 33.73
C CYS A 589 -5.06 -32.71 35.22
N ARG A 590 -5.75 -31.95 36.09
CA ARG A 590 -5.53 -32.04 37.54
C ARG A 590 -5.93 -33.42 38.07
N THR A 591 -7.10 -33.94 37.68
CA THR A 591 -7.53 -35.29 38.05
C THR A 591 -6.49 -36.34 37.66
N ASP A 592 -5.95 -36.27 36.44
CA ASP A 592 -4.94 -37.20 35.95
C ASP A 592 -3.61 -37.09 36.73
N VAL A 593 -3.16 -35.87 37.02
CA VAL A 593 -1.97 -35.60 37.84
C VAL A 593 -2.15 -36.13 39.26
N CYS A 594 -3.28 -35.86 39.89
CA CYS A 594 -3.61 -36.32 41.25
C CYS A 594 -3.66 -37.84 41.33
N LYS A 595 -4.31 -38.48 40.36
CA LYS A 595 -4.37 -39.94 40.25
C LYS A 595 -2.98 -40.54 40.09
N ALA A 596 -2.14 -39.95 39.25
CA ALA A 596 -0.77 -40.42 39.02
C ALA A 596 0.16 -40.21 40.23
N LEU A 597 -0.11 -39.21 41.07
CA LEU A 597 0.65 -38.91 42.29
C LEU A 597 0.04 -39.55 43.56
N GLY A 598 -1.14 -40.16 43.47
CA GLY A 598 -1.83 -40.79 44.60
C GLY A 598 -2.31 -39.78 45.66
N VAL A 599 -2.72 -38.58 45.24
CA VAL A 599 -3.14 -37.50 46.15
C VAL A 599 -4.56 -36.98 45.84
N PRO A 600 -5.28 -36.39 46.81
CA PRO A 600 -6.57 -35.75 46.58
C PRO A 600 -6.49 -34.52 45.68
N GLU A 601 -7.55 -34.23 44.92
CA GLU A 601 -7.58 -33.09 43.99
C GLU A 601 -7.51 -31.72 44.67
N GLU A 602 -8.00 -31.62 45.90
CA GLU A 602 -8.01 -30.39 46.69
C GLU A 602 -6.60 -29.93 47.08
N GLN A 603 -5.60 -30.81 46.95
CA GLN A 603 -4.21 -30.48 47.22
C GLN A 603 -3.60 -29.56 46.16
N PHE A 604 -4.15 -29.53 44.94
CA PHE A 604 -3.60 -28.78 43.83
C PHE A 604 -4.53 -27.67 43.33
N GLU A 605 -3.96 -26.48 43.25
CA GLU A 605 -4.59 -25.26 42.80
C GLU A 605 -4.85 -25.27 41.28
N LEU A 606 -5.90 -24.57 40.86
CA LEU A 606 -6.21 -24.30 39.45
C LEU A 606 -6.17 -22.79 39.21
N SER A 607 -5.16 -22.35 38.47
CA SER A 607 -5.06 -20.96 38.02
C SER A 607 -5.66 -20.81 36.63
N MET A 608 -6.92 -20.37 36.59
CA MET A 608 -7.68 -20.15 35.36
C MET A 608 -8.75 -19.08 35.54
N GLY A 609 -9.02 -18.33 34.47
CA GLY A 609 -9.93 -17.20 34.49
C GLY A 609 -9.22 -15.85 34.55
N MET A 610 -9.63 -14.96 33.66
CA MET A 610 -9.15 -13.60 33.47
C MET A 610 -10.32 -12.61 33.51
N SER A 611 -10.05 -11.33 33.26
CA SER A 611 -11.05 -10.24 33.32
C SER A 611 -12.39 -10.50 32.62
N GLY A 612 -12.44 -11.32 31.56
CA GLY A 612 -13.65 -11.61 30.78
C GLY A 612 -14.41 -12.87 31.19
N ASP A 613 -13.78 -13.79 31.91
CA ASP A 613 -14.27 -15.16 32.12
C ASP A 613 -14.03 -15.69 33.56
N PHE A 614 -13.52 -14.88 34.49
CA PHE A 614 -13.17 -15.33 35.85
C PHE A 614 -14.35 -15.86 36.67
N GLU A 615 -15.56 -15.31 36.51
CA GLU A 615 -16.75 -15.79 37.24
C GLU A 615 -17.10 -17.22 36.84
N GLN A 616 -17.08 -17.51 35.54
CA GLN A 616 -17.29 -18.85 35.01
C GLN A 616 -16.14 -19.78 35.42
N ALA A 617 -14.91 -19.31 35.42
CA ALA A 617 -13.77 -20.11 35.87
C ALA A 617 -13.90 -20.52 37.35
N ILE A 618 -14.41 -19.63 38.22
CA ILE A 618 -14.68 -19.94 39.64
C ILE A 618 -15.75 -21.01 39.77
N GLU A 619 -16.86 -20.87 39.04
CA GLU A 619 -17.94 -21.84 39.00
C GLU A 619 -17.46 -23.23 38.51
N MET A 620 -16.40 -23.25 37.69
CA MET A 620 -15.75 -24.46 37.18
C MET A 620 -14.57 -24.95 38.04
N GLY A 621 -14.38 -24.42 39.25
CA GLY A 621 -13.39 -24.92 40.20
C GLY A 621 -12.06 -24.17 40.28
N SER A 622 -11.95 -22.98 39.66
CA SER A 622 -10.72 -22.15 39.78
C SER A 622 -10.42 -21.77 41.22
N THR A 623 -9.15 -21.81 41.61
CA THR A 623 -8.65 -21.33 42.91
C THR A 623 -7.83 -20.06 42.78
N ASN A 624 -7.33 -19.73 41.58
CA ASN A 624 -6.64 -18.47 41.31
C ASN A 624 -7.20 -17.82 40.04
N VAL A 625 -7.67 -16.57 40.15
CA VAL A 625 -8.15 -15.77 39.00
C VAL A 625 -7.24 -14.56 38.78
N ARG A 626 -6.82 -14.36 37.53
CA ARG A 626 -5.78 -13.38 37.15
C ARG A 626 -6.40 -12.18 36.46
N ILE A 627 -6.64 -11.10 37.19
CA ILE A 627 -7.48 -9.99 36.74
C ILE A 627 -6.64 -8.73 36.57
N GLY A 628 -6.65 -8.17 35.36
CA GLY A 628 -5.85 -6.98 35.01
C GLY A 628 -6.73 -5.81 34.61
N SER A 629 -7.30 -5.86 33.40
CA SER A 629 -8.02 -4.73 32.80
C SER A 629 -9.26 -4.29 33.57
N THR A 630 -9.90 -5.21 34.30
CA THR A 630 -11.04 -4.87 35.17
C THR A 630 -10.62 -4.04 36.37
N ILE A 631 -9.38 -4.21 36.86
CA ILE A 631 -8.85 -3.52 38.06
C ILE A 631 -8.11 -2.24 37.67
N PHE A 632 -7.19 -2.32 36.70
CA PHE A 632 -6.27 -1.22 36.35
C PHE A 632 -6.67 -0.46 35.08
N GLY A 633 -7.82 -0.77 34.48
CA GLY A 633 -8.26 -0.19 33.21
C GLY A 633 -7.47 -0.70 31.99
N PRO A 634 -7.62 -0.05 30.83
CA PRO A 634 -7.01 -0.49 29.57
C PRO A 634 -5.47 -0.47 29.64
N ARG A 635 -4.83 -1.33 28.82
CA ARG A 635 -3.36 -1.44 28.77
C ARG A 635 -2.72 -0.16 28.23
N GLU A 636 -1.64 0.25 28.87
CA GLU A 636 -0.73 1.29 28.38
C GLU A 636 0.43 0.59 27.70
N TYR A 637 0.52 0.68 26.37
CA TYR A 637 1.69 0.17 25.65
C TYR A 637 2.74 1.29 25.58
N PRO A 638 3.92 1.14 26.22
CA PRO A 638 5.02 2.04 25.94
C PRO A 638 5.37 1.94 24.46
N LYS A 639 5.55 3.10 23.80
CA LYS A 639 5.99 3.15 22.41
C LYS A 639 7.32 2.40 22.29
N LYS A 640 7.43 1.45 21.37
CA LYS A 640 8.73 0.97 20.90
C LYS A 640 9.48 2.20 20.39
N ASN A 641 10.59 2.58 21.04
CA ASN A 641 11.56 3.49 20.47
C ASN A 641 12.05 2.86 19.17
N GLN A 642 11.59 3.38 18.03
CA GLN A 642 12.27 3.19 16.75
C GLN A 642 13.53 4.05 16.79
N SER A 643 14.58 3.53 17.43
CA SER A 643 15.93 4.03 17.32
C SER A 643 16.56 3.47 16.05
N GLN A 644 16.81 4.37 15.09
CA GLN A 644 17.87 4.39 14.09
C GLN A 644 18.18 3.09 13.33
N ILE A 645 17.68 3.00 12.09
CA ILE A 645 18.47 2.67 10.88
C ILE A 645 18.00 3.60 9.76
#